data_AF-A0A839JMM8-F1
#
_entry.id   AF-A0A839JMM8-F1
#
_cell.length_a   1.000
_cell.length_b   1.000
_cell.length_c   1.000
_cell.angle_alpha   90.00
_cell.angle_beta   90.00
_cell.angle_gamma   90.00
#
_symmetry.space_group_name_H-M   'P 1'
#
loop_
_entity.id
_entity.type
_entity.pdbx_description
1 polymer ?
#
loop_
_entity_poly.entity_id
_entity_poly.type
_entity_poly.pdbx_seq_one_letter_code
_entity_poly.pdbx_strand_id
1 'polypeptide(L)'
;MRHEKAGQEQHGHTPNGGWDGGWEPATKEESAKADTLRPPSLRSKIGEMAMTFAEWLKGEGTDKSDRPPDDQNNSVTTTATQSSEASWGKPDDRNNSNATVAEKSKDNITSLSELIETTLTPEQQQEVRETATKLTKAIVKDDQPASEELVEKLTAMERPVRDCTIKEVLSQAQVKHAEESYVRFVSPISQVTQFLTDHQLSLESYDGLAKTTASFLEDLSRARPFVDVDETPYDYFVNGALNDRQVGQQIKLELAEKNFNFKINDVVQEVILSSFANRKRDTKNLTEFARGLKNIGYDIASSDDFLKGCIDFSIINVDYPAEGRPFLQDNLYRAGLINDDNIGRLYCQLLEEDTPPRRGFPEFEYVISLDICPESEATKYWRQLQIAGLFGVTSPADNNFVTHRDIDSFRSLWIDTSTNPDRLRDSDLYECFKDGIPDQSYYDQLAGAPILCDGDRAVEAVKCLKNMPLTPEILDILGPNQKKVLDIYREWEQKGALGTFFKSVNASDITTVDELVELSRRASSFLDKYPLANLVNRESVIDAHIQGKDTILGEEYFGDLVLYDCYADKLLSAMDEESIKQVRQHLDTLSRFDLFDGDRPRMVNYAVLAEEHRETGQLFNELADISELDEATRDSLNRVLKTGNPYGIKTIEELENYRVVVAERADGDLVSNDVRDAYKAISFIMLSDFDGCNNANYFDLETLRRRQVLTPDDEAVIDLFHKVDPRNFGLEYDVERREYVPAGYDDWGTVEFEYDKRQGEYISSDSAATNGVATEKLLQAIASSPLCVPVEDESGVAKIIKLEGAGSDLENKLRRYITDDWNKSLIDLGATGEGIEHLTIEEDNPKGAIEVVKLTGAPFKMLSHTIYGHYLRPDVFHALINDPGIWNTAQGSATISTSCIDERHCHNYLQVGSNESSQVLLGFNHIQPGGIVAMAPNDGYLRGSLELKMFNIQFTTCDELMRKFDRLTHNRHLNYNEVGLSRMSSEPEARNGRLQPSHIIVHGSSTDDINENSKKFARYFDVPITLIDDEAYRKKYNVE
;
A
#
# COMPACT_ATOMS: atom_id res chain seq x y z
N MET A 1 35.12 -17.59 54.91
CA MET A 1 35.70 -16.35 55.48
C MET A 1 34.54 -15.39 55.65
N ARG A 2 34.14 -15.09 56.91
CA ARG A 2 34.34 -13.81 57.62
C ARG A 2 33.67 -12.61 56.94
N HIS A 3 32.82 -11.77 57.56
CA HIS A 3 31.97 -11.80 58.79
C HIS A 3 30.89 -10.69 58.56
N GLU A 4 29.61 -10.74 58.99
CA GLU A 4 29.08 -10.71 60.38
C GLU A 4 29.56 -9.44 61.16
N LYS A 5 28.75 -8.52 61.71
CA LYS A 5 27.56 -8.63 62.60
C LYS A 5 26.80 -7.28 62.72
N ALA A 6 25.64 -7.31 63.38
CA ALA A 6 24.95 -6.14 63.96
C ALA A 6 25.41 -5.82 65.40
N GLY A 7 24.92 -4.73 66.01
CA GLY A 7 25.18 -4.35 67.41
C GLY A 7 24.06 -3.48 68.02
N GLN A 8 23.79 -3.68 69.33
CA GLN A 8 22.71 -3.04 70.10
C GLN A 8 23.25 -2.19 71.26
N GLU A 9 22.51 -1.10 71.54
CA GLU A 9 22.09 -0.58 72.86
C GLU A 9 23.07 -0.09 73.98
N GLN A 10 22.78 1.17 74.36
CA GLN A 10 22.53 1.69 75.72
C GLN A 10 23.65 2.11 76.72
N HIS A 11 23.23 3.08 77.55
CA HIS A 11 23.88 3.73 78.72
C HIS A 11 25.15 4.58 78.45
N GLY A 12 25.33 5.81 78.96
CA GLY A 12 24.42 6.74 79.66
C GLY A 12 24.93 7.25 81.02
N HIS A 13 25.17 8.57 81.18
CA HIS A 13 25.27 9.27 82.48
C HIS A 13 25.15 10.81 82.37
N THR A 14 24.42 11.41 83.31
CA THR A 14 24.27 12.86 83.64
C THR A 14 25.41 13.36 84.57
N PRO A 15 25.57 14.66 84.99
CA PRO A 15 24.57 15.73 85.26
C PRO A 15 24.88 17.11 84.57
N ASN A 16 24.25 18.28 84.80
CA ASN A 16 23.81 18.92 86.06
C ASN A 16 22.92 20.20 85.84
N GLY A 17 21.90 20.44 86.68
CA GLY A 17 21.08 21.69 86.78
C GLY A 17 20.09 21.97 85.62
N GLY A 18 18.90 22.58 85.79
CA GLY A 18 18.25 23.30 86.92
C GLY A 18 18.03 24.79 86.57
N TRP A 19 16.87 25.44 86.77
CA TRP A 19 15.70 25.23 87.66
C TRP A 19 14.32 25.44 86.98
N ASP A 20 13.25 24.99 87.66
CA ASP A 20 11.82 25.30 87.48
C ASP A 20 11.46 26.76 87.88
N GLY A 21 10.24 27.32 87.65
CA GLY A 21 9.04 26.86 86.92
C GLY A 21 7.71 27.35 87.53
N GLY A 22 6.60 27.25 86.77
CA GLY A 22 5.21 27.15 87.27
C GLY A 22 4.33 28.42 87.44
N TRP A 23 3.01 28.15 87.59
CA TRP A 23 1.89 28.98 88.09
C TRP A 23 0.97 29.77 87.11
N GLU A 24 -0.27 29.27 86.98
CA GLU A 24 -1.54 30.00 86.73
C GLU A 24 -2.12 30.52 88.09
N PRO A 25 -3.38 31.06 88.24
CA PRO A 25 -4.40 31.48 87.25
C PRO A 25 -5.13 32.83 87.55
N ALA A 26 -5.97 33.29 86.59
CA ALA A 26 -7.07 34.29 86.72
C ALA A 26 -6.66 35.77 87.05
N THR A 27 -7.47 36.84 86.89
CA THR A 27 -8.90 37.07 86.53
C THR A 27 -9.09 38.31 85.60
N LYS A 28 -10.29 38.43 85.00
CA LYS A 28 -10.94 39.60 84.32
C LYS A 28 -10.41 41.03 84.62
N GLU A 29 -10.40 41.91 83.60
CA GLU A 29 -11.49 42.89 83.33
C GLU A 29 -11.41 43.47 81.89
N GLU A 30 -12.28 44.42 81.50
CA GLU A 30 -12.68 44.69 80.10
C GLU A 30 -12.05 45.94 79.43
N SER A 31 -11.96 45.93 78.09
CA SER A 31 -12.59 46.97 77.23
C SER A 31 -12.57 46.55 75.76
N ALA A 32 -13.55 47.02 74.96
CA ALA A 32 -13.90 46.39 73.68
C ALA A 32 -13.43 47.16 72.43
N LYS A 33 -13.19 46.41 71.33
CA LYS A 33 -13.83 46.67 70.02
C LYS A 33 -13.57 45.59 68.95
N ALA A 34 -14.65 45.27 68.23
CA ALA A 34 -14.71 44.69 66.88
C ALA A 34 -13.96 43.38 66.60
N ASP A 35 -14.71 42.27 66.54
CA ASP A 35 -14.32 41.09 65.77
C ASP A 35 -14.26 41.41 64.27
N THR A 36 -13.21 40.94 63.60
CA THR A 36 -13.23 40.63 62.17
C THR A 36 -12.78 39.20 61.96
N LEU A 37 -13.69 38.38 61.44
CA LEU A 37 -13.46 36.97 61.12
C LEU A 37 -12.30 36.83 60.11
N ARG A 38 -11.50 35.77 60.27
CA ARG A 38 -10.56 35.35 59.21
C ARG A 38 -11.37 34.92 57.97
N PRO A 39 -10.92 35.24 56.74
CA PRO A 39 -11.52 34.67 55.54
C PRO A 39 -11.29 33.15 55.45
N PRO A 40 -12.18 32.39 54.78
CA PRO A 40 -11.97 30.97 54.50
C PRO A 40 -10.74 30.70 53.62
N SER A 41 -10.25 29.47 53.63
CA SER A 41 -9.19 29.03 52.70
C SER A 41 -9.74 28.76 51.30
N LEU A 42 -8.89 28.76 50.26
CA LEU A 42 -9.33 28.41 48.90
C LEU A 42 -9.93 27.00 48.84
N ARG A 43 -9.33 26.01 49.53
CA ARG A 43 -9.93 24.68 49.72
C ARG A 43 -11.27 24.67 50.46
N SER A 44 -11.63 25.71 51.21
CA SER A 44 -12.99 25.86 51.74
C SER A 44 -13.96 26.43 50.71
N LYS A 45 -13.47 27.20 49.73
CA LYS A 45 -14.26 27.77 48.63
C LYS A 45 -14.39 26.83 47.44
N ILE A 46 -13.38 25.99 47.20
CA ILE A 46 -13.42 24.80 46.33
C ILE A 46 -14.11 23.66 47.08
N GLY A 47 -14.03 23.61 48.41
CA GLY A 47 -14.92 22.80 49.25
C GLY A 47 -16.37 23.25 49.13
N GLU A 48 -16.64 24.55 49.02
CA GLU A 48 -17.93 25.10 48.57
C GLU A 48 -18.15 24.92 47.06
N MET A 49 -17.16 24.57 46.24
CA MET A 49 -17.30 24.28 44.79
C MET A 49 -17.35 22.77 44.45
N ALA A 50 -17.19 21.94 45.47
CA ALA A 50 -17.33 20.49 45.49
C ALA A 50 -18.57 20.10 46.31
N MET A 51 -18.80 20.79 47.43
CA MET A 51 -20.17 20.97 47.91
C MET A 51 -20.98 21.63 46.81
N THR A 52 -20.52 22.65 46.05
CA THR A 52 -21.13 22.99 44.74
C THR A 52 -20.57 22.18 43.57
N PHE A 53 -20.48 20.86 43.73
CA PHE A 53 -21.03 19.92 42.75
C PHE A 53 -22.35 19.38 43.30
N ALA A 54 -22.35 18.87 44.54
CA ALA A 54 -23.55 18.56 45.36
C ALA A 54 -24.55 19.76 45.57
N GLU A 55 -24.17 20.96 45.13
CA GLU A 55 -24.83 22.26 45.23
C GLU A 55 -24.57 23.12 43.97
N TRP A 56 -24.16 22.54 42.83
CA TRP A 56 -24.18 23.17 41.48
C TRP A 56 -24.50 22.12 40.42
N LEU A 57 -25.69 21.50 40.41
CA LEU A 57 -26.84 21.40 41.34
C LEU A 57 -27.57 22.65 42.00
N LYS A 58 -26.96 23.80 42.36
CA LYS A 58 -27.55 25.08 42.88
C LYS A 58 -26.87 26.49 42.56
N GLY A 59 -25.54 26.78 42.48
CA GLY A 59 -25.03 28.21 42.38
C GLY A 59 -23.55 28.60 42.00
N GLU A 60 -23.20 29.92 42.01
CA GLU A 60 -22.00 30.62 41.39
C GLU A 60 -21.21 31.59 42.35
N GLY A 61 -20.09 32.34 42.07
CA GLY A 61 -19.13 32.53 40.94
C GLY A 61 -18.22 33.85 41.04
N THR A 62 -17.25 34.07 40.11
CA THR A 62 -16.46 35.35 39.78
C THR A 62 -15.36 35.89 40.78
N ASP A 63 -14.45 36.89 40.55
CA ASP A 63 -14.14 37.93 39.48
C ASP A 63 -12.70 38.61 39.56
N LYS A 64 -12.18 39.22 38.44
CA LYS A 64 -11.18 40.37 38.18
C LYS A 64 -9.87 40.63 39.02
N SER A 65 -8.81 41.41 38.64
CA SER A 65 -8.22 42.13 37.44
C SER A 65 -6.69 42.41 37.75
N ASP A 66 -5.71 42.74 36.87
CA ASP A 66 -5.41 44.04 36.18
C ASP A 66 -4.11 43.98 35.29
N ARG A 67 -3.61 45.12 34.72
CA ARG A 67 -2.82 45.17 33.44
C ARG A 67 -1.52 46.09 33.40
N PRO A 68 -1.12 46.80 32.29
CA PRO A 68 0.24 46.85 31.66
C PRO A 68 1.09 48.14 32.03
N PRO A 69 2.15 48.66 31.32
CA PRO A 69 2.73 48.37 29.96
C PRO A 69 4.28 48.62 29.68
N ASP A 70 4.68 48.54 28.38
CA ASP A 70 5.81 49.19 27.63
C ASP A 70 7.32 48.90 27.99
N ASP A 71 8.40 49.20 27.21
CA ASP A 71 8.59 49.88 25.89
C ASP A 71 9.93 49.60 25.10
N GLN A 72 9.97 49.97 23.80
CA GLN A 72 11.04 50.59 22.97
C GLN A 72 12.46 50.00 22.57
N ASN A 73 12.68 49.93 21.23
CA ASN A 73 13.76 50.55 20.38
C ASN A 73 15.24 50.05 20.20
N ASN A 74 15.66 49.96 18.90
CA ASN A 74 16.94 50.42 18.25
C ASN A 74 18.32 49.73 18.54
N SER A 75 19.37 49.75 17.68
CA SER A 75 19.55 50.12 16.24
C SER A 75 20.98 49.84 15.64
N VAL A 76 21.05 49.37 14.37
CA VAL A 76 21.96 49.84 13.25
C VAL A 76 23.49 49.48 13.17
N THR A 77 24.01 49.44 11.92
CA THR A 77 25.41 49.61 11.37
C THR A 77 26.40 48.43 11.10
N THR A 78 26.60 48.09 9.80
CA THR A 78 27.88 47.97 8.99
C THR A 78 29.07 47.07 9.44
N THR A 79 29.96 46.50 8.59
CA THR A 79 30.26 46.61 7.12
C THR A 79 31.11 45.41 6.61
N ALA A 80 31.02 45.06 5.32
CA ALA A 80 32.05 44.47 4.41
C ALA A 80 32.79 43.15 4.81
N THR A 81 33.26 42.27 3.91
CA THR A 81 33.80 42.49 2.55
C THR A 81 33.67 41.25 1.62
N GLN A 82 33.60 41.53 0.31
CA GLN A 82 33.87 40.71 -0.89
C GLN A 82 35.22 39.93 -0.86
N SER A 83 35.60 38.98 -1.75
CA SER A 83 35.02 38.20 -2.88
C SER A 83 36.06 37.10 -3.28
N SER A 84 36.12 36.39 -4.43
CA SER A 84 35.45 36.35 -5.76
C SER A 84 35.60 34.96 -6.42
N GLU A 85 35.20 34.82 -7.70
CA GLU A 85 35.00 33.56 -8.45
C GLU A 85 36.23 33.03 -9.27
N ALA A 86 36.26 31.69 -9.46
CA ALA A 86 36.45 30.90 -10.70
C ALA A 86 37.67 30.97 -11.67
N SER A 87 37.91 29.80 -12.32
CA SER A 87 38.36 29.60 -13.74
C SER A 87 39.86 29.75 -14.10
N TRP A 88 40.55 28.95 -14.96
CA TRP A 88 40.36 27.69 -15.73
C TRP A 88 41.78 27.15 -16.16
N GLY A 89 42.00 25.89 -16.59
CA GLY A 89 43.28 25.47 -17.24
C GLY A 89 43.56 23.97 -17.52
N LYS A 90 44.22 23.67 -18.67
CA LYS A 90 44.77 22.36 -19.18
C LYS A 90 46.35 22.41 -19.17
N PRO A 91 47.20 21.44 -19.68
CA PRO A 91 47.02 20.30 -20.62
C PRO A 91 47.87 19.00 -20.34
N ASP A 92 47.91 17.99 -21.26
CA ASP A 92 49.12 17.49 -22.02
C ASP A 92 48.86 16.19 -22.86
N ASP A 93 49.90 15.49 -23.38
CA ASP A 93 49.97 14.72 -24.67
C ASP A 93 51.00 13.53 -24.62
N ARG A 94 51.24 12.53 -25.53
CA ARG A 94 50.75 12.06 -26.87
C ARG A 94 51.30 10.61 -27.21
N ASN A 95 50.87 9.98 -28.33
CA ASN A 95 51.49 8.84 -29.11
C ASN A 95 51.41 7.39 -28.50
N ASN A 96 51.42 6.24 -29.22
CA ASN A 96 51.71 5.92 -30.65
C ASN A 96 51.23 4.51 -31.17
N SER A 97 50.97 4.41 -32.50
CA SER A 97 51.23 3.28 -33.47
C SER A 97 50.76 1.81 -33.30
N ASN A 98 49.94 1.31 -34.27
CA ASN A 98 50.22 0.16 -35.21
C ASN A 98 48.95 -0.22 -36.03
N ALA A 99 48.94 -1.06 -37.08
CA ALA A 99 49.74 -1.11 -38.34
C ALA A 99 49.35 -2.35 -39.20
N THR A 100 48.77 -2.19 -40.40
CA THR A 100 48.66 -3.27 -41.42
C THR A 100 48.48 -2.73 -42.84
N VAL A 101 48.80 -3.55 -43.86
CA VAL A 101 48.72 -3.21 -45.30
C VAL A 101 48.08 -4.39 -46.05
N ALA A 102 47.25 -4.10 -47.07
CA ALA A 102 46.73 -5.07 -48.03
C ALA A 102 46.77 -4.49 -49.46
N GLU A 103 46.98 -5.35 -50.46
CA GLU A 103 47.12 -4.96 -51.87
C GLU A 103 45.74 -4.86 -52.56
N LYS A 104 45.49 -3.79 -53.34
CA LYS A 104 44.29 -3.72 -54.18
C LYS A 104 44.41 -4.67 -55.39
N SER A 105 43.61 -5.74 -55.39
CA SER A 105 43.25 -6.46 -56.61
C SER A 105 42.40 -5.56 -57.54
N LYS A 106 42.38 -5.87 -58.84
CA LYS A 106 42.11 -4.86 -59.88
C LYS A 106 40.65 -4.75 -60.34
N ASP A 107 39.75 -5.53 -59.75
CA ASP A 107 38.39 -5.75 -60.29
C ASP A 107 37.26 -5.33 -59.32
N ASN A 108 37.57 -4.64 -58.21
CA ASN A 108 36.58 -4.13 -57.24
C ASN A 108 36.35 -2.62 -57.40
N ILE A 109 35.22 -2.24 -58.01
CA ILE A 109 34.71 -0.86 -58.03
C ILE A 109 33.90 -0.63 -56.73
N THR A 110 34.52 -0.05 -55.70
CA THR A 110 33.82 0.25 -54.42
C THR A 110 33.20 1.64 -54.39
N SER A 111 33.66 2.55 -55.25
CA SER A 111 33.19 3.94 -55.33
C SER A 111 32.22 4.17 -56.49
N LEU A 112 31.10 4.83 -56.22
CA LEU A 112 30.16 5.26 -57.26
C LEU A 112 30.82 6.15 -58.34
N SER A 113 31.77 7.01 -57.96
CA SER A 113 32.51 7.83 -58.93
C SER A 113 33.34 6.97 -59.90
N GLU A 114 33.98 5.91 -59.40
CA GLU A 114 34.73 4.96 -60.23
C GLU A 114 33.79 4.19 -61.17
N LEU A 115 32.57 3.84 -60.72
CA LEU A 115 31.55 3.20 -61.56
C LEU A 115 31.09 4.14 -62.70
N ILE A 116 30.75 5.38 -62.36
CA ILE A 116 30.33 6.41 -63.32
C ILE A 116 31.43 6.69 -64.34
N GLU A 117 32.69 6.80 -63.90
CA GLU A 117 33.84 7.13 -64.76
C GLU A 117 34.32 5.95 -65.63
N THR A 118 34.02 4.70 -65.26
CA THR A 118 34.34 3.51 -66.07
C THR A 118 33.20 3.04 -66.98
N THR A 119 31.94 3.37 -66.67
CA THR A 119 30.76 2.83 -67.37
C THR A 119 30.17 3.78 -68.42
N LEU A 120 30.37 5.11 -68.27
CA LEU A 120 29.65 6.13 -69.04
C LEU A 120 30.59 7.08 -69.80
N THR A 121 30.13 7.66 -70.92
CA THR A 121 30.91 8.70 -71.64
C THR A 121 30.93 10.03 -70.86
N PRO A 122 31.89 10.95 -71.08
CA PRO A 122 31.96 12.23 -70.36
C PRO A 122 30.66 13.06 -70.43
N GLU A 123 29.94 12.98 -71.55
CA GLU A 123 28.64 13.63 -71.76
C GLU A 123 27.56 13.02 -70.86
N GLN A 124 27.51 11.67 -70.80
CA GLN A 124 26.60 10.93 -69.92
C GLN A 124 26.94 11.15 -68.44
N GLN A 125 28.23 11.20 -68.07
CA GLN A 125 28.68 11.50 -66.70
C GLN A 125 28.20 12.88 -66.23
N GLN A 126 28.26 13.89 -67.11
CA GLN A 126 27.72 15.23 -66.83
C GLN A 126 26.19 15.19 -66.70
N GLU A 127 25.49 14.47 -67.58
CA GLU A 127 24.03 14.33 -67.51
C GLU A 127 23.54 13.63 -66.23
N VAL A 128 24.22 12.56 -65.81
CA VAL A 128 23.99 11.87 -64.51
C VAL A 128 24.10 12.87 -63.36
N ARG A 129 25.26 13.52 -63.23
CA ARG A 129 25.55 14.43 -62.11
C ARG A 129 24.61 15.63 -62.09
N GLU A 130 24.28 16.21 -63.25
CA GLU A 130 23.30 17.31 -63.34
C GLU A 130 21.87 16.88 -63.01
N THR A 131 21.42 15.74 -63.54
CA THR A 131 20.03 15.29 -63.35
C THR A 131 19.81 14.85 -61.90
N ALA A 132 20.75 14.13 -61.31
CA ALA A 132 20.72 13.75 -59.90
C ALA A 132 20.68 14.98 -58.97
N THR A 133 21.59 15.94 -59.18
CA THR A 133 21.66 17.16 -58.34
C THR A 133 20.38 18.00 -58.43
N LYS A 134 19.70 18.02 -59.59
CA LYS A 134 18.40 18.68 -59.75
C LYS A 134 17.31 17.90 -59.02
N LEU A 135 17.24 16.58 -59.20
CA LEU A 135 16.20 15.71 -58.62
C LEU A 135 16.28 15.63 -57.09
N THR A 136 17.45 15.34 -56.53
CA THR A 136 17.70 15.36 -55.07
C THR A 136 17.54 16.75 -54.45
N LYS A 137 17.50 17.82 -55.26
CA LYS A 137 17.15 19.17 -54.79
C LYS A 137 15.66 19.48 -54.88
N ALA A 138 14.94 18.95 -55.87
CA ALA A 138 13.49 19.08 -55.98
C ALA A 138 12.77 18.30 -54.87
N ILE A 139 13.08 17.00 -54.70
CA ILE A 139 12.47 16.12 -53.70
C ILE A 139 12.67 16.67 -52.28
N VAL A 140 13.91 17.00 -51.90
CA VAL A 140 14.24 17.53 -50.56
C VAL A 140 13.63 18.93 -50.33
N LYS A 141 13.11 19.61 -51.36
CA LYS A 141 12.39 20.89 -51.25
C LYS A 141 10.88 20.79 -51.38
N ASP A 142 10.33 19.59 -51.57
CA ASP A 142 8.90 19.36 -51.85
C ASP A 142 8.42 20.10 -53.12
N ASP A 143 9.31 20.26 -54.11
CA ASP A 143 9.05 20.94 -55.38
C ASP A 143 8.48 19.94 -56.40
N GLN A 144 7.26 19.44 -56.12
CA GLN A 144 6.68 18.32 -56.85
C GLN A 144 6.64 18.52 -58.39
N PRO A 145 6.23 19.69 -58.94
CA PRO A 145 6.24 19.90 -60.39
C PRO A 145 7.64 19.70 -61.02
N ALA A 146 8.70 20.08 -60.31
CA ALA A 146 10.07 19.92 -60.78
C ALA A 146 10.59 18.47 -60.61
N SER A 147 10.14 17.72 -59.60
CA SER A 147 10.53 16.32 -59.45
C SER A 147 9.85 15.40 -60.46
N GLU A 148 8.58 15.66 -60.78
CA GLU A 148 7.80 14.91 -61.79
C GLU A 148 8.42 15.05 -63.20
N GLU A 149 8.72 16.27 -63.65
CA GLU A 149 9.41 16.53 -64.93
C GLU A 149 10.77 15.79 -65.01
N LEU A 150 11.49 15.75 -63.89
CA LEU A 150 12.77 15.05 -63.80
C LEU A 150 12.63 13.52 -63.75
N VAL A 151 11.49 12.96 -63.32
CA VAL A 151 11.19 11.52 -63.43
C VAL A 151 10.78 11.13 -64.84
N GLU A 152 9.98 11.94 -65.55
CA GLU A 152 9.73 11.72 -66.99
C GLU A 152 11.07 11.71 -67.77
N LYS A 153 11.98 12.63 -67.43
CA LYS A 153 13.33 12.61 -68.02
C LYS A 153 14.13 11.37 -67.62
N LEU A 154 14.14 10.98 -66.35
CA LEU A 154 14.89 9.83 -65.82
C LEU A 154 14.41 8.50 -66.41
N THR A 155 13.09 8.32 -66.57
CA THR A 155 12.51 7.11 -67.18
C THR A 155 12.76 7.00 -68.68
N ALA A 156 13.02 8.12 -69.36
CA ALA A 156 13.45 8.15 -70.76
C ALA A 156 14.95 7.91 -71.01
N MET A 157 15.79 7.84 -69.96
CA MET A 157 17.24 7.61 -70.09
C MET A 157 17.58 6.16 -70.45
N GLU A 158 18.70 5.96 -71.15
CA GLU A 158 19.30 4.62 -71.31
C GLU A 158 19.64 4.02 -69.94
N ARG A 159 19.36 2.72 -69.76
CA ARG A 159 19.47 2.03 -68.46
C ARG A 159 20.78 2.31 -67.69
N PRO A 160 22.00 2.29 -68.27
CA PRO A 160 23.22 2.55 -67.50
C PRO A 160 23.28 4.00 -66.96
N VAL A 161 22.77 4.97 -67.72
CA VAL A 161 22.69 6.39 -67.34
C VAL A 161 21.64 6.55 -66.24
N ARG A 162 20.46 5.94 -66.40
CA ARG A 162 19.37 5.93 -65.42
C ARG A 162 19.81 5.36 -64.07
N ASP A 163 20.38 4.15 -64.07
CA ASP A 163 20.72 3.44 -62.84
C ASP A 163 21.88 4.13 -62.10
N CYS A 164 22.86 4.68 -62.81
CA CYS A 164 23.87 5.56 -62.22
C CYS A 164 23.27 6.87 -61.68
N THR A 165 22.25 7.44 -62.32
CA THR A 165 21.54 8.63 -61.81
C THR A 165 20.79 8.33 -60.52
N ILE A 166 20.12 7.18 -60.41
CA ILE A 166 19.45 6.75 -59.16
C ILE A 166 20.49 6.54 -58.04
N LYS A 167 21.62 5.92 -58.33
CA LYS A 167 22.71 5.74 -57.34
C LYS A 167 23.32 7.08 -56.89
N GLU A 168 23.50 8.03 -57.81
CA GLU A 168 23.98 9.38 -57.49
C GLU A 168 22.95 10.18 -56.69
N VAL A 169 21.66 10.03 -57.00
CA VAL A 169 20.54 10.61 -56.22
C VAL A 169 20.57 10.13 -54.76
N LEU A 170 20.71 8.82 -54.55
CA LEU A 170 20.85 8.21 -53.21
C LEU A 170 22.13 8.67 -52.49
N SER A 171 23.25 8.75 -53.21
CA SER A 171 24.53 9.24 -52.67
C SER A 171 24.44 10.68 -52.16
N GLN A 172 23.90 11.59 -52.98
CA GLN A 172 23.71 12.99 -52.60
C GLN A 172 22.65 13.16 -51.50
N ALA A 173 21.64 12.28 -51.45
CA ALA A 173 20.64 12.28 -50.38
C ALA A 173 21.26 11.87 -49.03
N GLN A 174 22.16 10.88 -48.99
CA GLN A 174 22.88 10.50 -47.76
C GLN A 174 23.83 11.61 -47.29
N VAL A 175 24.52 12.30 -48.20
CA VAL A 175 25.37 13.45 -47.82
C VAL A 175 24.52 14.55 -47.18
N LYS A 176 23.38 14.91 -47.78
CA LYS A 176 22.44 15.87 -47.16
C LYS A 176 21.86 15.38 -45.84
N HIS A 177 21.60 14.08 -45.69
CA HIS A 177 21.12 13.52 -44.43
C HIS A 177 22.14 13.75 -43.31
N ALA A 178 23.42 13.51 -43.56
CA ALA A 178 24.50 13.78 -42.61
C ALA A 178 24.71 15.28 -42.31
N GLU A 179 24.33 16.18 -43.23
CA GLU A 179 24.45 17.64 -43.07
C GLU A 179 23.21 18.32 -42.44
N GLU A 180 21.98 17.88 -42.77
CA GLU A 180 20.71 18.55 -42.39
C GLU A 180 19.98 17.89 -41.19
N SER A 181 20.46 16.75 -40.67
CA SER A 181 19.80 15.92 -39.64
C SER A 181 19.31 16.66 -38.38
N TYR A 182 20.02 17.69 -37.93
CA TYR A 182 19.65 18.47 -36.73
C TYR A 182 18.51 19.48 -36.95
N VAL A 183 18.01 19.66 -38.17
CA VAL A 183 17.16 20.81 -38.54
C VAL A 183 15.79 20.40 -39.13
N ARG A 184 15.60 19.13 -39.50
CA ARG A 184 14.38 18.64 -40.16
C ARG A 184 13.65 17.55 -39.37
N PHE A 185 12.32 17.59 -39.46
CA PHE A 185 11.41 16.54 -38.96
C PHE A 185 11.35 15.30 -39.87
N VAL A 186 11.79 15.40 -41.13
CA VAL A 186 11.76 14.30 -42.12
C VAL A 186 13.13 14.19 -42.77
N SER A 187 13.65 12.96 -42.81
CA SER A 187 14.98 12.63 -43.33
C SER A 187 15.10 12.84 -44.84
N PRO A 188 16.13 13.57 -45.35
CA PRO A 188 16.38 13.71 -46.77
C PRO A 188 16.59 12.39 -47.53
N ILE A 189 17.07 11.33 -46.87
CA ILE A 189 17.21 10.01 -47.51
C ILE A 189 15.86 9.30 -47.61
N SER A 190 15.03 9.34 -46.57
CA SER A 190 13.67 8.78 -46.58
C SER A 190 12.76 9.46 -47.61
N GLN A 191 12.84 10.80 -47.75
CA GLN A 191 12.09 11.52 -48.80
C GLN A 191 12.46 11.02 -50.20
N VAL A 192 13.76 10.78 -50.45
CA VAL A 192 14.27 10.35 -51.76
C VAL A 192 13.94 8.89 -52.04
N THR A 193 14.06 7.99 -51.07
CA THR A 193 13.72 6.57 -51.27
C THR A 193 12.23 6.35 -51.40
N GLN A 194 11.40 7.10 -50.66
CA GLN A 194 9.94 7.04 -50.80
C GLN A 194 9.53 7.44 -52.21
N PHE A 195 10.03 8.59 -52.67
CA PHE A 195 9.78 9.09 -54.01
C PHE A 195 10.24 8.12 -55.11
N LEU A 196 11.40 7.46 -54.95
CA LEU A 196 11.86 6.42 -55.89
C LEU A 196 10.95 5.18 -55.87
N THR A 197 10.47 4.75 -54.70
CA THR A 197 9.54 3.62 -54.54
C THR A 197 8.17 3.90 -55.15
N ASP A 198 7.60 5.09 -54.91
CA ASP A 198 6.29 5.49 -55.45
C ASP A 198 6.28 5.49 -56.98
N HIS A 199 7.40 5.89 -57.59
CA HIS A 199 7.61 5.88 -59.05
C HIS A 199 8.16 4.54 -59.59
N GLN A 200 8.26 3.50 -58.75
CA GLN A 200 8.71 2.14 -59.10
C GLN A 200 10.13 2.08 -59.69
N LEU A 201 11.02 2.98 -59.25
CA LEU A 201 12.39 3.15 -59.75
C LEU A 201 13.38 2.22 -59.04
N SER A 202 13.21 0.90 -59.25
CA SER A 202 14.09 -0.14 -58.71
C SER A 202 15.43 -0.27 -59.45
N LEU A 203 16.46 -0.68 -58.72
CA LEU A 203 17.79 -1.01 -59.24
C LEU A 203 17.89 -2.52 -59.55
N GLU A 204 18.58 -2.90 -60.63
CA GLU A 204 18.94 -4.31 -60.90
C GLU A 204 20.36 -4.70 -60.44
N SER A 205 21.23 -3.71 -60.17
CA SER A 205 22.56 -3.91 -59.56
C SER A 205 22.80 -2.83 -58.52
N TYR A 206 23.36 -3.23 -57.38
CA TYR A 206 23.74 -2.33 -56.28
C TYR A 206 25.23 -1.94 -56.30
N ASP A 207 25.99 -2.33 -57.34
CA ASP A 207 27.42 -2.00 -57.47
C ASP A 207 27.68 -0.50 -57.31
N GLY A 208 28.78 -0.13 -56.66
CA GLY A 208 29.13 1.26 -56.35
C GLY A 208 28.38 1.91 -55.18
N LEU A 209 27.32 1.30 -54.64
CA LEU A 209 26.63 1.80 -53.44
C LEU A 209 27.29 1.40 -52.12
N ALA A 210 28.38 0.63 -52.15
CA ALA A 210 29.02 0.11 -50.93
C ALA A 210 29.38 1.21 -49.93
N LYS A 211 30.04 2.28 -50.41
CA LYS A 211 30.45 3.42 -49.57
C LYS A 211 29.27 4.25 -49.03
N THR A 212 28.20 4.38 -49.81
CA THR A 212 26.97 5.07 -49.40
C THR A 212 26.25 4.25 -48.32
N THR A 213 26.11 2.94 -48.53
CA THR A 213 25.49 2.00 -47.57
C THR A 213 26.29 1.92 -46.27
N ALA A 214 27.63 1.87 -46.36
CA ALA A 214 28.51 1.91 -45.20
C ALA A 214 28.43 3.24 -44.42
N SER A 215 27.99 4.33 -45.06
CA SER A 215 27.78 5.62 -44.38
C SER A 215 26.37 5.73 -43.80
N PHE A 216 25.34 5.19 -44.48
CA PHE A 216 23.99 5.01 -43.92
C PHE A 216 24.02 4.22 -42.61
N LEU A 217 24.68 3.05 -42.59
CA LEU A 217 24.84 2.25 -41.37
C LEU A 217 25.61 2.98 -40.25
N GLU A 218 26.57 3.85 -40.61
CA GLU A 218 27.36 4.61 -39.64
C GLU A 218 26.62 5.84 -39.07
N ASP A 219 25.59 6.31 -39.77
CA ASP A 219 24.69 7.37 -39.32
C ASP A 219 23.56 6.82 -38.44
N LEU A 220 23.11 5.57 -38.62
CA LEU A 220 22.17 4.88 -37.70
C LEU A 220 22.70 4.81 -36.25
N SER A 221 24.01 4.85 -36.04
CA SER A 221 24.64 4.87 -34.70
C SER A 221 24.63 6.25 -34.03
N ARG A 222 24.05 7.29 -34.66
CA ARG A 222 24.09 8.67 -34.20
C ARG A 222 22.67 9.11 -33.87
N ALA A 223 22.35 9.25 -32.59
CA ALA A 223 20.97 9.40 -32.08
C ALA A 223 20.27 10.75 -32.42
N ARG A 224 19.95 10.97 -33.71
CA ARG A 224 18.75 11.63 -34.30
C ARG A 224 18.95 12.02 -35.78
N PRO A 225 17.87 12.09 -36.58
CA PRO A 225 16.57 11.41 -36.39
C PRO A 225 16.66 9.96 -36.93
N PHE A 226 15.93 9.04 -36.33
CA PHE A 226 15.98 7.64 -36.76
C PHE A 226 15.23 7.43 -38.08
N VAL A 227 15.78 6.56 -38.93
CA VAL A 227 15.08 5.93 -40.04
C VAL A 227 14.59 4.58 -39.52
N ASP A 228 13.28 4.43 -39.37
CA ASP A 228 12.65 3.21 -38.87
C ASP A 228 12.80 2.06 -39.86
N VAL A 229 12.84 0.81 -39.38
CA VAL A 229 13.08 -0.40 -40.19
C VAL A 229 11.99 -0.67 -41.24
N ASP A 230 10.81 -0.07 -41.06
CA ASP A 230 9.68 -0.14 -41.99
C ASP A 230 9.72 0.99 -43.05
N GLU A 231 10.72 1.89 -43.03
CA GLU A 231 10.90 2.94 -44.03
C GLU A 231 11.65 2.49 -45.29
N THR A 232 11.35 3.14 -46.42
CA THR A 232 11.90 2.83 -47.74
C THR A 232 13.43 2.88 -47.91
N PRO A 233 14.27 3.53 -47.08
CA PRO A 233 15.72 3.35 -47.17
C PRO A 233 16.18 1.91 -46.92
N TYR A 234 15.45 1.13 -46.13
CA TYR A 234 15.78 -0.28 -45.88
C TYR A 234 15.65 -1.11 -47.16
N ASP A 235 14.72 -0.82 -48.07
CA ASP A 235 14.60 -1.55 -49.33
C ASP A 235 15.82 -1.37 -50.25
N TYR A 236 16.39 -0.16 -50.31
CA TYR A 236 17.55 0.13 -51.14
C TYR A 236 18.88 -0.28 -50.49
N PHE A 237 19.07 0.03 -49.20
CA PHE A 237 20.35 -0.17 -48.51
C PHE A 237 20.47 -1.53 -47.83
N VAL A 238 19.39 -2.06 -47.23
CA VAL A 238 19.42 -3.30 -46.45
C VAL A 238 18.97 -4.49 -47.30
N ASN A 239 17.75 -4.48 -47.83
CA ASN A 239 17.20 -5.56 -48.64
C ASN A 239 17.98 -5.69 -49.98
N GLY A 240 18.43 -4.56 -50.52
CA GLY A 240 19.33 -4.45 -51.66
C GLY A 240 20.82 -4.56 -51.30
N ALA A 241 21.49 -3.42 -51.12
CA ALA A 241 22.96 -3.32 -51.16
C ALA A 241 23.72 -4.14 -50.10
N LEU A 242 23.23 -4.20 -48.86
CA LEU A 242 23.87 -4.97 -47.77
C LEU A 242 23.69 -6.48 -47.91
N ASN A 243 22.58 -6.92 -48.53
CA ASN A 243 22.26 -8.33 -48.73
C ASN A 243 22.70 -8.89 -50.08
N ASP A 244 23.16 -8.05 -51.01
CA ASP A 244 23.93 -8.51 -52.16
C ASP A 244 25.30 -9.08 -51.73
N ARG A 245 25.69 -10.20 -52.35
CA ARG A 245 26.90 -10.95 -51.94
C ARG A 245 28.21 -10.23 -52.31
N GLN A 246 28.22 -9.46 -53.39
CA GLN A 246 29.42 -8.74 -53.86
C GLN A 246 29.54 -7.40 -53.14
N VAL A 247 28.46 -6.62 -53.12
CA VAL A 247 28.40 -5.29 -52.50
C VAL A 247 28.51 -5.40 -50.98
N GLY A 248 27.93 -6.43 -50.35
CA GLY A 248 28.12 -6.71 -48.91
C GLY A 248 29.60 -6.89 -48.51
N GLN A 249 30.41 -7.58 -49.31
CA GLN A 249 31.85 -7.70 -49.03
C GLN A 249 32.61 -6.39 -49.25
N GLN A 250 32.15 -5.51 -50.14
CA GLN A 250 32.70 -4.15 -50.27
C GLN A 250 32.30 -3.26 -49.08
N ILE A 251 31.04 -3.35 -48.62
CA ILE A 251 30.54 -2.66 -47.42
C ILE A 251 31.35 -3.06 -46.18
N LYS A 252 31.63 -4.36 -46.01
CA LYS A 252 32.50 -4.89 -44.93
C LYS A 252 33.87 -4.20 -44.90
N LEU A 253 34.47 -3.93 -46.06
CA LEU A 253 35.77 -3.25 -46.16
C LEU A 253 35.66 -1.75 -45.82
N GLU A 254 34.69 -1.03 -46.38
CA GLU A 254 34.49 0.40 -46.07
C GLU A 254 34.11 0.62 -44.58
N LEU A 255 33.36 -0.31 -43.96
CA LEU A 255 33.03 -0.28 -42.53
C LEU A 255 34.23 -0.58 -41.62
N ALA A 256 35.16 -1.44 -42.07
CA ALA A 256 36.42 -1.69 -41.37
C ALA A 256 37.32 -0.44 -41.41
N GLU A 257 37.42 0.26 -42.54
CA GLU A 257 38.13 1.55 -42.62
C GLU A 257 37.50 2.65 -41.73
N LYS A 258 36.18 2.57 -41.50
CA LYS A 258 35.42 3.47 -40.60
C LYS A 258 35.46 3.10 -39.11
N ASN A 259 36.14 2.02 -38.70
CA ASN A 259 36.10 1.47 -37.33
C ASN A 259 34.68 1.17 -36.80
N PHE A 260 33.76 0.72 -37.67
CA PHE A 260 32.34 0.51 -37.33
C PHE A 260 32.08 -0.50 -36.20
N ASN A 261 33.03 -1.39 -35.89
CA ASN A 261 32.90 -2.38 -34.80
C ASN A 261 32.48 -1.79 -33.45
N PHE A 262 32.90 -0.55 -33.13
CA PHE A 262 32.55 0.10 -31.85
C PHE A 262 31.13 0.69 -31.83
N LYS A 263 30.43 0.69 -32.97
CA LYS A 263 29.11 1.30 -33.19
C LYS A 263 27.99 0.28 -33.39
N ILE A 264 28.32 -1.00 -33.55
CA ILE A 264 27.33 -2.04 -33.84
C ILE A 264 26.32 -2.19 -32.69
N ASN A 265 26.77 -2.04 -31.43
CA ASN A 265 25.90 -2.10 -30.26
C ASN A 265 24.94 -0.91 -30.22
N ASP A 266 25.40 0.32 -30.52
CA ASP A 266 24.52 1.50 -30.64
C ASP A 266 23.41 1.28 -31.69
N VAL A 267 23.78 0.70 -32.84
CA VAL A 267 22.83 0.39 -33.92
C VAL A 267 21.84 -0.70 -33.50
N VAL A 268 22.30 -1.76 -32.81
CA VAL A 268 21.41 -2.81 -32.30
C VAL A 268 20.46 -2.28 -31.22
N GLN A 269 20.95 -1.42 -30.32
CA GLN A 269 20.17 -0.77 -29.28
C GLN A 269 19.00 0.03 -29.90
N GLU A 270 19.29 0.94 -30.84
CA GLU A 270 18.28 1.87 -31.35
C GLU A 270 17.40 1.24 -32.45
N VAL A 271 18.00 0.52 -33.41
CA VAL A 271 17.30 0.00 -34.59
C VAL A 271 16.57 -1.32 -34.31
N ILE A 272 17.00 -2.09 -33.30
CA ILE A 272 16.37 -3.37 -32.95
C ILE A 272 15.66 -3.29 -31.60
N LEU A 273 16.37 -2.99 -30.50
CA LEU A 273 15.79 -3.10 -29.15
C LEU A 273 14.73 -2.00 -28.90
N SER A 274 15.11 -0.72 -28.99
CA SER A 274 14.19 0.42 -28.88
C SER A 274 13.02 0.35 -29.89
N SER A 275 13.32 -0.01 -31.13
CA SER A 275 12.34 0.05 -32.24
C SER A 275 11.32 -1.10 -32.28
N PHE A 276 11.54 -2.19 -31.53
CA PHE A 276 10.63 -3.35 -31.44
C PHE A 276 10.04 -3.59 -30.04
N ALA A 277 10.44 -2.84 -29.01
CA ALA A 277 9.94 -3.03 -27.65
C ALA A 277 8.46 -2.66 -27.46
N ASN A 278 8.00 -1.54 -28.04
CA ASN A 278 6.73 -0.93 -27.65
C ASN A 278 5.47 -1.51 -28.32
N ARG A 279 5.59 -2.37 -29.34
CA ARG A 279 4.44 -2.96 -30.07
C ARG A 279 4.85 -4.18 -30.90
N LYS A 280 3.88 -5.06 -31.18
CA LYS A 280 4.03 -6.11 -32.22
C LYS A 280 4.20 -5.45 -33.60
N ARG A 281 5.19 -5.87 -34.39
CA ARG A 281 5.49 -5.36 -35.75
C ARG A 281 5.55 -6.49 -36.78
N ASP A 282 5.65 -6.17 -38.07
CA ASP A 282 6.23 -7.10 -39.05
C ASP A 282 7.72 -7.31 -38.72
N THR A 283 8.22 -8.52 -38.89
CA THR A 283 9.59 -8.94 -38.59
C THR A 283 10.42 -9.19 -39.84
N LYS A 284 9.83 -9.03 -41.04
CA LYS A 284 10.51 -9.23 -42.33
C LYS A 284 11.76 -8.35 -42.47
N ASN A 285 11.64 -7.03 -42.37
CA ASN A 285 12.78 -6.12 -42.57
C ASN A 285 13.85 -6.28 -41.47
N LEU A 286 13.46 -6.63 -40.24
CA LEU A 286 14.39 -7.02 -39.17
C LEU A 286 15.17 -8.29 -39.50
N THR A 287 14.50 -9.31 -40.05
CA THR A 287 15.12 -10.57 -40.50
C THR A 287 16.15 -10.29 -41.61
N GLU A 288 15.81 -9.42 -42.56
CA GLU A 288 16.71 -9.01 -43.64
C GLU A 288 17.88 -8.15 -43.14
N PHE A 289 17.66 -7.28 -42.14
CA PHE A 289 18.72 -6.49 -41.51
C PHE A 289 19.70 -7.37 -40.75
N ALA A 290 19.21 -8.32 -39.94
CA ALA A 290 20.02 -9.31 -39.26
C ALA A 290 20.83 -10.18 -40.25
N ARG A 291 20.19 -10.63 -41.35
CA ARG A 291 20.86 -11.35 -42.44
C ARG A 291 21.98 -10.51 -43.07
N GLY A 292 21.72 -9.23 -43.33
CA GLY A 292 22.69 -8.29 -43.88
C GLY A 292 23.91 -8.09 -42.99
N LEU A 293 23.68 -7.86 -41.69
CA LEU A 293 24.75 -7.73 -40.69
C LEU A 293 25.56 -9.03 -40.54
N LYS A 294 24.90 -10.18 -40.58
CA LYS A 294 25.56 -11.50 -40.58
C LYS A 294 26.42 -11.74 -41.81
N ASN A 295 26.01 -11.29 -43.01
CA ASN A 295 26.79 -11.37 -44.24
C ASN A 295 28.11 -10.58 -44.17
N ILE A 296 28.11 -9.42 -43.51
CA ILE A 296 29.32 -8.62 -43.27
C ILE A 296 30.09 -9.06 -42.02
N GLY A 297 29.54 -9.95 -41.19
CA GLY A 297 30.25 -10.67 -40.13
C GLY A 297 29.87 -10.28 -38.69
N TYR A 298 28.75 -9.60 -38.48
CA TYR A 298 28.19 -9.34 -37.15
C TYR A 298 26.97 -10.25 -36.94
N ASP A 299 27.13 -11.33 -36.18
CA ASP A 299 26.07 -12.29 -35.91
C ASP A 299 25.35 -11.92 -34.60
N ILE A 300 24.36 -11.00 -34.69
CA ILE A 300 23.69 -10.38 -33.54
C ILE A 300 23.15 -11.42 -32.54
N ALA A 301 22.52 -12.49 -33.04
CA ALA A 301 21.96 -13.57 -32.24
C ALA A 301 23.01 -14.37 -31.43
N SER A 302 24.31 -14.12 -31.65
CA SER A 302 25.41 -14.72 -30.90
C SER A 302 26.06 -13.78 -29.87
N SER A 303 25.62 -12.53 -29.75
CA SER A 303 26.20 -11.54 -28.82
C SER A 303 25.47 -11.51 -27.48
N ASP A 304 26.20 -11.62 -26.36
CA ASP A 304 25.61 -11.50 -25.03
C ASP A 304 25.11 -10.07 -24.76
N ASP A 305 25.79 -9.03 -25.24
CA ASP A 305 25.32 -7.63 -25.17
C ASP A 305 23.89 -7.45 -25.74
N PHE A 306 23.57 -8.20 -26.80
CA PHE A 306 22.23 -8.18 -27.43
C PHE A 306 21.20 -8.97 -26.63
N LEU A 307 21.59 -10.11 -26.04
CA LEU A 307 20.71 -10.90 -25.18
C LEU A 307 20.43 -10.16 -23.87
N LYS A 308 21.43 -9.50 -23.28
CA LYS A 308 21.24 -8.60 -22.13
C LYS A 308 20.32 -7.44 -22.51
N GLY A 309 20.58 -6.77 -23.63
CA GLY A 309 19.70 -5.73 -24.16
C GLY A 309 18.26 -6.22 -24.41
N CYS A 310 18.05 -7.50 -24.71
CA CYS A 310 16.71 -8.07 -24.77
C CYS A 310 16.05 -8.14 -23.38
N ILE A 311 16.78 -8.53 -22.32
CA ILE A 311 16.30 -8.52 -20.93
C ILE A 311 16.05 -7.08 -20.44
N ASP A 312 16.97 -6.15 -20.68
CA ASP A 312 16.92 -4.76 -20.22
C ASP A 312 15.67 -4.00 -20.73
N PHE A 313 15.14 -4.38 -21.91
CA PHE A 313 13.88 -3.87 -22.47
C PHE A 313 12.66 -4.76 -22.19
N SER A 314 12.83 -5.96 -21.62
CA SER A 314 11.75 -6.91 -21.28
C SER A 314 11.36 -6.82 -19.80
N ILE A 315 10.97 -5.60 -19.40
CA ILE A 315 10.50 -5.30 -18.05
C ILE A 315 8.97 -5.31 -18.05
N ILE A 316 8.35 -6.05 -17.13
CA ILE A 316 6.90 -6.04 -16.90
C ILE A 316 6.59 -5.51 -15.50
N ASN A 317 5.34 -5.12 -15.26
CA ASN A 317 4.83 -5.02 -13.90
C ASN A 317 4.15 -6.34 -13.52
N VAL A 318 4.61 -7.03 -12.47
CA VAL A 318 4.03 -8.31 -12.04
C VAL A 318 2.70 -8.17 -11.31
N ASP A 319 2.30 -6.96 -10.90
CA ASP A 319 0.91 -6.68 -10.53
C ASP A 319 -0.03 -6.69 -11.78
N TYR A 320 0.52 -6.62 -13.02
CA TYR A 320 -0.22 -6.49 -14.30
C TYR A 320 0.41 -7.28 -15.50
N PRO A 321 0.68 -8.59 -15.39
CA PRO A 321 1.39 -9.34 -16.45
C PRO A 321 0.61 -9.45 -17.78
N ALA A 322 -0.70 -9.19 -17.77
CA ALA A 322 -1.55 -9.22 -18.97
C ALA A 322 -1.33 -8.01 -19.91
N GLU A 323 -1.09 -6.82 -19.34
CA GLU A 323 -0.79 -5.60 -20.11
C GLU A 323 0.65 -5.61 -20.62
N GLY A 324 1.58 -6.01 -19.76
CA GLY A 324 3.02 -5.96 -19.99
C GLY A 324 3.59 -7.08 -20.87
N ARG A 325 2.94 -7.53 -21.94
CA ARG A 325 3.59 -8.52 -22.85
C ARG A 325 4.85 -7.91 -23.48
N PRO A 326 6.06 -8.50 -23.31
CA PRO A 326 7.30 -7.97 -23.88
C PRO A 326 7.31 -8.20 -25.40
N PHE A 327 6.74 -7.27 -26.16
CA PHE A 327 6.63 -7.37 -27.63
C PHE A 327 7.98 -7.57 -28.31
N LEU A 328 9.07 -7.08 -27.70
CA LEU A 328 10.43 -7.33 -28.15
C LEU A 328 10.71 -8.83 -28.32
N GLN A 329 10.38 -9.67 -27.34
CA GLN A 329 10.67 -11.10 -27.38
C GLN A 329 9.86 -11.82 -28.47
N ASP A 330 8.57 -11.50 -28.62
CA ASP A 330 7.74 -12.01 -29.72
C ASP A 330 8.30 -11.59 -31.09
N ASN A 331 8.66 -10.31 -31.25
CA ASN A 331 9.22 -9.79 -32.49
C ASN A 331 10.59 -10.42 -32.82
N LEU A 332 11.48 -10.59 -31.84
CA LEU A 332 12.80 -11.22 -32.01
C LEU A 332 12.71 -12.72 -32.29
N TYR A 333 11.81 -13.45 -31.61
CA TYR A 333 11.53 -14.87 -31.87
C TYR A 333 10.95 -15.07 -33.28
N ARG A 334 9.98 -14.23 -33.68
CA ARG A 334 9.42 -14.22 -35.04
C ARG A 334 10.37 -13.70 -36.13
N ALA A 335 11.53 -13.14 -35.76
CA ALA A 335 12.63 -12.84 -36.67
C ALA A 335 13.72 -13.94 -36.68
N GLY A 336 13.61 -14.96 -35.84
CA GLY A 336 14.64 -15.98 -35.61
C GLY A 336 15.89 -15.47 -34.89
N LEU A 337 15.86 -14.26 -34.33
CA LEU A 337 16.95 -13.66 -33.55
C LEU A 337 17.01 -14.24 -32.13
N ILE A 338 15.87 -14.66 -31.58
CA ILE A 338 15.80 -15.62 -30.49
C ILE A 338 15.34 -16.96 -31.09
N ASN A 339 15.99 -18.05 -30.71
CA ASN A 339 15.75 -19.40 -31.24
C ASN A 339 16.29 -20.45 -30.25
N ASP A 340 16.13 -21.74 -30.57
CA ASP A 340 16.52 -22.84 -29.67
C ASP A 340 18.05 -22.92 -29.43
N ASP A 341 18.89 -22.35 -30.31
CA ASP A 341 20.35 -22.31 -30.14
C ASP A 341 20.83 -21.23 -29.15
N ASN A 342 20.01 -20.21 -28.84
CA ASN A 342 20.41 -19.09 -27.96
C ASN A 342 19.45 -18.76 -26.80
N ILE A 343 18.26 -19.37 -26.74
CA ILE A 343 17.32 -19.20 -25.61
C ILE A 343 17.95 -19.51 -24.25
N GLY A 344 18.81 -20.52 -24.16
CA GLY A 344 19.53 -20.86 -22.91
C GLY A 344 20.47 -19.74 -22.44
N ARG A 345 21.10 -19.01 -23.36
CA ARG A 345 21.92 -17.83 -23.02
C ARG A 345 21.06 -16.64 -22.61
N LEU A 346 19.87 -16.47 -23.19
CA LEU A 346 18.92 -15.45 -22.76
C LEU A 346 18.50 -15.68 -21.30
N TYR A 347 18.20 -16.93 -20.93
CA TYR A 347 18.00 -17.31 -19.52
C TYR A 347 19.23 -17.04 -18.66
N CYS A 348 20.45 -17.33 -19.12
CA CYS A 348 21.67 -16.96 -18.39
C CYS A 348 21.79 -15.44 -18.15
N GLN A 349 21.42 -14.59 -19.12
CA GLN A 349 21.40 -13.13 -18.92
C GLN A 349 20.34 -12.67 -17.91
N LEU A 350 19.21 -13.37 -17.80
CA LEU A 350 18.23 -13.10 -16.74
C LEU A 350 18.76 -13.50 -15.33
N LEU A 351 19.70 -14.45 -15.23
CA LEU A 351 20.35 -14.77 -13.95
C LEU A 351 21.18 -13.58 -13.43
N GLU A 352 21.85 -12.86 -14.33
CA GLU A 352 22.84 -11.83 -14.00
C GLU A 352 22.25 -10.57 -13.34
N GLU A 353 20.94 -10.34 -13.47
CA GLU A 353 20.24 -9.25 -12.80
C GLU A 353 19.94 -9.61 -11.34
N ASP A 354 20.60 -8.92 -10.40
CA ASP A 354 20.54 -9.15 -8.95
C ASP A 354 19.52 -8.25 -8.22
N THR A 355 18.92 -7.30 -8.95
CA THR A 355 18.11 -6.23 -8.38
C THR A 355 16.97 -5.83 -9.32
N PRO A 356 15.81 -5.38 -8.77
CA PRO A 356 14.67 -5.04 -9.61
C PRO A 356 14.96 -3.81 -10.49
N PRO A 357 14.55 -3.80 -11.78
CA PRO A 357 14.88 -2.78 -12.78
C PRO A 357 14.56 -1.33 -12.37
N ARG A 358 13.65 -1.14 -11.40
CA ARG A 358 13.31 0.17 -10.83
C ARG A 358 13.53 0.16 -9.33
N ARG A 359 14.69 0.67 -8.89
CA ARG A 359 15.00 0.87 -7.46
C ARG A 359 13.92 1.73 -6.77
N GLY A 360 13.08 1.08 -5.97
CA GLY A 360 11.93 1.68 -5.27
C GLY A 360 10.56 1.17 -5.71
N PHE A 361 10.47 0.43 -6.82
CA PHE A 361 9.25 -0.17 -7.36
C PHE A 361 9.48 -1.68 -7.60
N PRO A 362 9.45 -2.52 -6.54
CA PRO A 362 9.76 -3.94 -6.63
C PRO A 362 8.79 -4.75 -7.52
N GLU A 363 7.63 -4.18 -7.84
CA GLU A 363 6.64 -4.72 -8.77
C GLU A 363 7.08 -4.71 -10.25
N PHE A 364 8.13 -3.96 -10.60
CA PHE A 364 8.74 -4.07 -11.93
C PHE A 364 9.82 -5.14 -11.93
N GLU A 365 9.71 -6.11 -12.84
CA GLU A 365 10.61 -7.26 -12.93
C GLU A 365 11.07 -7.50 -14.37
N TYR A 366 12.32 -7.92 -14.54
CA TYR A 366 12.81 -8.49 -15.79
C TYR A 366 12.21 -9.88 -15.99
N VAL A 367 11.81 -10.21 -17.22
CA VAL A 367 11.21 -11.52 -17.53
C VAL A 367 11.63 -12.13 -18.87
N ILE A 368 11.44 -13.44 -18.99
CA ILE A 368 11.42 -14.21 -20.23
C ILE A 368 10.04 -14.84 -20.39
N SER A 369 9.43 -14.69 -21.57
CA SER A 369 8.13 -15.29 -21.86
C SER A 369 8.24 -16.80 -22.11
N LEU A 370 7.33 -17.57 -21.51
CA LEU A 370 7.22 -19.00 -21.81
C LEU A 370 6.61 -19.27 -23.19
N ASP A 371 6.13 -18.26 -23.92
CA ASP A 371 5.66 -18.38 -25.32
C ASP A 371 6.84 -18.52 -26.33
N ILE A 372 8.06 -18.10 -25.97
CA ILE A 372 9.23 -18.18 -26.88
C ILE A 372 10.04 -19.47 -26.69
N CYS A 373 10.49 -20.04 -27.80
CA CYS A 373 11.18 -21.34 -27.87
C CYS A 373 10.54 -22.44 -26.99
N PRO A 374 9.22 -22.69 -27.10
CA PRO A 374 8.46 -23.52 -26.14
C PRO A 374 8.85 -25.01 -26.16
N GLU A 375 9.59 -25.45 -27.20
CA GLU A 375 10.10 -26.80 -27.31
C GLU A 375 11.54 -26.96 -26.80
N SER A 376 12.22 -25.88 -26.39
CA SER A 376 13.57 -25.93 -25.82
C SER A 376 13.60 -26.56 -24.42
N GLU A 377 14.72 -27.17 -24.06
CA GLU A 377 14.94 -27.77 -22.73
C GLU A 377 14.73 -26.74 -21.61
N ALA A 378 15.25 -25.52 -21.76
CA ALA A 378 15.14 -24.46 -20.78
C ALA A 378 13.68 -23.99 -20.58
N THR A 379 12.95 -23.62 -21.65
CA THR A 379 11.55 -23.19 -21.52
C THR A 379 10.66 -24.34 -20.98
N LYS A 380 10.97 -25.61 -21.29
CA LYS A 380 10.30 -26.78 -20.71
C LYS A 380 10.58 -26.97 -19.22
N TYR A 381 11.82 -26.74 -18.78
CA TYR A 381 12.21 -26.80 -17.38
C TYR A 381 11.48 -25.73 -16.56
N TRP A 382 11.61 -24.45 -16.96
CA TRP A 382 11.00 -23.34 -16.22
C TRP A 382 9.47 -23.40 -16.21
N ARG A 383 8.82 -23.89 -17.29
CA ARG A 383 7.36 -24.14 -17.33
C ARG A 383 6.90 -25.27 -16.40
N GLN A 384 7.79 -26.18 -16.00
CA GLN A 384 7.49 -27.26 -15.05
C GLN A 384 7.92 -26.91 -13.61
N LEU A 385 8.63 -25.79 -13.42
CA LEU A 385 9.12 -25.38 -12.12
C LEU A 385 7.97 -25.02 -11.17
N GLN A 386 8.09 -25.49 -9.93
CA GLN A 386 7.27 -25.08 -8.81
C GLN A 386 8.19 -24.58 -7.70
N ILE A 387 7.83 -23.49 -7.04
CA ILE A 387 8.62 -22.85 -5.97
C ILE A 387 7.73 -22.75 -4.74
N ALA A 388 8.14 -23.33 -3.62
CA ALA A 388 7.48 -23.13 -2.32
C ALA A 388 7.75 -21.71 -1.83
N GLY A 389 6.68 -20.95 -1.63
CA GLY A 389 6.67 -19.56 -1.21
C GLY A 389 6.08 -19.33 0.18
N LEU A 390 6.20 -18.10 0.69
CA LEU A 390 5.54 -17.62 1.91
C LEU A 390 3.99 -17.72 1.87
N PHE A 391 3.39 -17.76 0.68
CA PHE A 391 1.94 -17.67 0.45
C PHE A 391 1.34 -18.88 -0.29
N GLY A 392 2.17 -19.86 -0.67
CA GLY A 392 1.78 -21.05 -1.43
C GLY A 392 2.90 -21.49 -2.37
N VAL A 393 2.69 -22.60 -3.09
CA VAL A 393 3.52 -22.98 -4.23
C VAL A 393 3.11 -22.17 -5.46
N THR A 394 4.08 -21.50 -6.10
CA THR A 394 3.90 -20.75 -7.35
C THR A 394 4.66 -21.39 -8.50
N SER A 395 4.24 -21.12 -9.74
CA SER A 395 4.94 -21.54 -10.96
C SER A 395 5.11 -20.39 -11.95
N PRO A 396 6.24 -20.30 -12.68
CA PRO A 396 6.38 -19.41 -13.84
C PRO A 396 5.28 -19.63 -14.90
N ALA A 397 4.70 -20.84 -14.95
CA ALA A 397 3.58 -21.18 -15.83
C ALA A 397 2.28 -20.43 -15.50
N ASP A 398 2.07 -20.01 -14.24
CA ASP A 398 0.83 -19.36 -13.79
C ASP A 398 0.65 -17.97 -14.45
N ASN A 399 1.76 -17.24 -14.60
CA ASN A 399 1.82 -15.95 -15.30
C ASN A 399 2.32 -16.06 -16.75
N ASN A 400 2.74 -17.24 -17.21
CA ASN A 400 3.39 -17.50 -18.51
C ASN A 400 4.72 -16.73 -18.72
N PHE A 401 5.40 -16.40 -17.64
CA PHE A 401 6.67 -15.66 -17.59
C PHE A 401 7.58 -16.26 -16.53
N VAL A 402 8.88 -16.32 -16.81
CA VAL A 402 9.95 -16.54 -15.84
C VAL A 402 10.52 -15.19 -15.46
N THR A 403 10.61 -14.87 -14.18
CA THR A 403 11.16 -13.59 -13.69
C THR A 403 12.51 -13.78 -13.00
N HIS A 404 13.25 -12.69 -12.78
CA HIS A 404 14.47 -12.73 -11.95
C HIS A 404 14.23 -13.32 -10.54
N ARG A 405 13.02 -13.17 -9.97
CA ARG A 405 12.69 -13.75 -8.66
C ARG A 405 12.56 -15.28 -8.68
N ASP A 406 12.10 -15.87 -9.79
CA ASP A 406 12.09 -17.32 -9.95
C ASP A 406 13.51 -17.89 -9.89
N ILE A 407 14.50 -17.12 -10.35
CA ILE A 407 15.93 -17.45 -10.26
C ILE A 407 16.49 -17.17 -8.86
N ASP A 408 16.10 -16.06 -8.22
CA ASP A 408 16.47 -15.75 -6.84
C ASP A 408 16.02 -16.84 -5.85
N SER A 409 15.05 -17.69 -6.20
CA SER A 409 14.70 -18.87 -5.40
C SER A 409 15.89 -19.84 -5.25
N PHE A 410 16.63 -20.10 -6.34
CA PHE A 410 17.83 -20.93 -6.32
C PHE A 410 19.00 -20.26 -5.59
N ARG A 411 19.13 -18.93 -5.74
CA ARG A 411 20.12 -18.09 -5.02
C ARG A 411 19.83 -18.10 -3.50
N SER A 412 18.55 -17.95 -3.12
CA SER A 412 18.06 -17.99 -1.73
C SER A 412 18.33 -19.34 -1.08
N LEU A 413 17.92 -20.45 -1.70
CA LEU A 413 18.12 -21.79 -1.16
C LEU A 413 19.61 -22.09 -0.93
N TRP A 414 20.47 -21.67 -1.86
CA TRP A 414 21.92 -21.85 -1.77
C TRP A 414 22.55 -21.01 -0.64
N ILE A 415 22.07 -19.79 -0.40
CA ILE A 415 22.51 -18.94 0.71
C ILE A 415 22.04 -19.51 2.06
N ASP A 416 20.74 -19.83 2.19
CA ASP A 416 20.14 -20.36 3.42
C ASP A 416 20.75 -21.70 3.88
N THR A 417 21.22 -22.51 2.93
CA THR A 417 21.83 -23.82 3.19
C THR A 417 23.34 -23.75 3.45
N SER A 418 23.98 -22.61 3.16
CA SER A 418 25.42 -22.41 3.33
C SER A 418 25.84 -22.30 4.79
N THR A 419 26.98 -22.91 5.12
CA THR A 419 27.63 -22.76 6.44
C THR A 419 28.50 -21.50 6.55
N ASN A 420 28.65 -20.74 5.46
CA ASN A 420 29.44 -19.50 5.43
C ASN A 420 28.96 -18.57 4.29
N PRO A 421 27.80 -17.88 4.44
CA PRO A 421 27.22 -17.08 3.37
C PRO A 421 28.13 -15.93 2.92
N ASP A 422 28.86 -15.29 3.84
CA ASP A 422 29.82 -14.18 3.56
C ASP A 422 30.97 -14.55 2.60
N ARG A 423 31.11 -15.82 2.22
CA ARG A 423 32.12 -16.32 1.28
C ARG A 423 31.56 -16.76 -0.06
N LEU A 424 30.24 -16.80 -0.21
CA LEU A 424 29.61 -17.01 -1.50
C LEU A 424 29.80 -15.76 -2.33
N ARG A 425 30.23 -15.94 -3.58
CA ARG A 425 30.22 -14.89 -4.60
C ARG A 425 29.13 -15.24 -5.59
N ASP A 426 28.41 -14.26 -6.11
CA ASP A 426 27.34 -14.51 -7.09
C ASP A 426 27.88 -15.19 -8.36
N SER A 427 29.14 -14.90 -8.71
CA SER A 427 29.91 -15.61 -9.76
C SER A 427 29.85 -17.13 -9.65
N ASP A 428 29.81 -17.65 -8.42
CA ASP A 428 29.99 -19.07 -8.13
C ASP A 428 28.66 -19.83 -8.29
N LEU A 429 27.52 -19.11 -8.27
CA LEU A 429 26.20 -19.64 -8.62
C LEU A 429 26.03 -19.76 -10.14
N TYR A 430 26.46 -18.77 -10.91
CA TYR A 430 26.36 -18.81 -12.38
C TYR A 430 27.17 -19.95 -12.99
N GLU A 431 28.35 -20.27 -12.43
CA GLU A 431 29.15 -21.43 -12.84
C GLU A 431 28.42 -22.78 -12.62
N CYS A 432 27.36 -22.82 -11.81
CA CYS A 432 26.51 -23.99 -11.57
C CYS A 432 25.24 -24.03 -12.44
N PHE A 433 25.06 -23.07 -13.36
CA PHE A 433 23.98 -23.05 -14.35
C PHE A 433 24.53 -23.29 -15.75
N LYS A 434 23.82 -24.07 -16.56
CA LYS A 434 24.19 -24.41 -17.94
C LYS A 434 22.98 -24.30 -18.84
N ASP A 435 23.15 -23.62 -19.98
CA ASP A 435 22.11 -23.41 -21.00
C ASP A 435 20.79 -22.88 -20.40
N GLY A 436 20.87 -22.06 -19.35
CA GLY A 436 19.72 -21.41 -18.70
C GLY A 436 19.05 -22.18 -17.55
N ILE A 437 19.58 -23.33 -17.14
CA ILE A 437 19.02 -24.19 -16.07
C ILE A 437 20.10 -24.64 -15.08
N PRO A 438 19.78 -25.01 -13.83
CA PRO A 438 20.77 -25.54 -12.88
C PRO A 438 21.31 -26.89 -13.33
N ASP A 439 22.62 -27.08 -13.24
CA ASP A 439 23.31 -28.31 -13.63
C ASP A 439 23.63 -29.21 -12.41
N GLN A 440 24.22 -30.40 -12.63
CA GLN A 440 24.50 -31.35 -11.54
C GLN A 440 25.37 -30.75 -10.42
N SER A 441 26.24 -29.80 -10.72
CA SER A 441 27.11 -29.16 -9.72
C SER A 441 26.32 -28.30 -8.72
N TYR A 442 25.18 -27.74 -9.13
CA TYR A 442 24.27 -27.05 -8.21
C TYR A 442 23.71 -28.03 -7.16
N TYR A 443 23.18 -29.16 -7.62
CA TYR A 443 22.57 -30.18 -6.75
C TYR A 443 23.62 -30.91 -5.88
N ASP A 444 24.82 -31.18 -6.40
CA ASP A 444 25.93 -31.81 -5.65
C ASP A 444 26.37 -30.97 -4.43
N GLN A 445 26.29 -29.64 -4.52
CA GLN A 445 26.62 -28.73 -3.42
C GLN A 445 25.50 -28.71 -2.36
N LEU A 446 24.23 -28.67 -2.78
CA LEU A 446 23.08 -28.79 -1.89
C LEU A 446 23.02 -30.15 -1.17
N ALA A 447 23.43 -31.24 -1.83
CA ALA A 447 23.45 -32.58 -1.23
C ALA A 447 24.35 -32.70 0.02
N GLY A 448 25.34 -31.81 0.15
CA GLY A 448 26.21 -31.72 1.34
C GLY A 448 25.65 -30.87 2.48
N ALA A 449 24.52 -30.16 2.30
CA ALA A 449 24.02 -29.18 3.26
C ALA A 449 23.19 -29.82 4.39
N PRO A 450 23.64 -29.76 5.67
CA PRO A 450 22.95 -30.45 6.76
C PRO A 450 21.50 -29.99 7.00
N ILE A 451 21.14 -28.75 6.64
CA ILE A 451 19.75 -28.27 6.76
C ILE A 451 18.79 -29.12 5.91
N LEU A 452 19.25 -29.63 4.75
CA LEU A 452 18.42 -30.42 3.84
C LEU A 452 18.40 -31.92 4.16
N CYS A 453 19.46 -32.47 4.78
CA CYS A 453 19.63 -33.92 4.94
C CYS A 453 19.84 -34.43 6.38
N ASP A 454 20.18 -33.57 7.35
CA ASP A 454 20.40 -33.96 8.75
C ASP A 454 19.08 -33.98 9.52
N GLY A 455 18.75 -35.12 10.13
CA GLY A 455 17.51 -35.30 10.87
C GLY A 455 17.36 -34.38 12.09
N ASP A 456 18.49 -34.01 12.70
CA ASP A 456 18.54 -33.16 13.90
C ASP A 456 18.39 -31.66 13.55
N ARG A 457 18.53 -31.28 12.28
CA ARG A 457 18.40 -29.88 11.80
C ARG A 457 17.14 -29.64 10.97
N ALA A 458 16.26 -30.63 10.83
CA ALA A 458 15.15 -30.59 9.88
C ALA A 458 14.13 -29.46 10.12
N VAL A 459 13.95 -28.96 11.34
CA VAL A 459 13.11 -27.76 11.60
C VAL A 459 13.70 -26.51 10.97
N GLU A 460 15.03 -26.40 10.85
CA GLU A 460 15.67 -25.25 10.19
C GLU A 460 15.34 -25.16 8.69
N ALA A 461 14.96 -26.27 8.05
CA ALA A 461 14.55 -26.29 6.64
C ALA A 461 13.28 -25.45 6.38
N VAL A 462 12.50 -25.11 7.42
CA VAL A 462 11.38 -24.15 7.33
C VAL A 462 11.85 -22.74 6.92
N LYS A 463 13.13 -22.40 7.10
CA LYS A 463 13.69 -21.15 6.55
C LYS A 463 13.71 -21.21 5.02
N CYS A 464 14.29 -22.27 4.46
CA CYS A 464 14.44 -22.51 3.03
C CYS A 464 13.09 -22.60 2.29
N LEU A 465 12.06 -23.17 2.92
CA LEU A 465 10.70 -23.32 2.36
C LEU A 465 10.01 -22.01 1.93
N LYS A 466 10.58 -20.85 2.26
CA LYS A 466 10.06 -19.54 1.85
C LYS A 466 10.31 -19.23 0.37
N ASN A 467 11.32 -19.86 -0.24
CA ASN A 467 11.80 -19.65 -1.61
C ASN A 467 12.36 -20.98 -2.20
N MET A 468 11.83 -22.17 -1.83
CA MET A 468 12.46 -23.44 -2.22
C MET A 468 11.98 -23.93 -3.60
N PRO A 469 12.87 -24.10 -4.60
CA PRO A 469 12.51 -24.79 -5.84
C PRO A 469 12.21 -26.27 -5.56
N LEU A 470 11.07 -26.76 -6.03
CA LEU A 470 10.54 -28.10 -5.77
C LEU A 470 10.89 -29.11 -6.89
N THR A 471 12.13 -29.06 -7.39
CA THR A 471 12.60 -29.94 -8.47
C THR A 471 12.74 -31.39 -7.96
N PRO A 472 12.64 -32.41 -8.83
CA PRO A 472 12.87 -33.80 -8.45
C PRO A 472 14.22 -34.03 -7.75
N GLU A 473 15.27 -33.34 -8.18
CA GLU A 473 16.64 -33.44 -7.65
C GLU A 473 16.73 -32.88 -6.22
N ILE A 474 16.12 -31.71 -5.96
CA ILE A 474 16.05 -31.14 -4.60
C ILE A 474 15.18 -32.03 -3.70
N LEU A 475 14.05 -32.52 -4.22
CA LEU A 475 13.19 -33.45 -3.50
C LEU A 475 13.92 -34.76 -3.16
N ASP A 476 14.79 -35.29 -4.02
CA ASP A 476 15.59 -36.48 -3.70
C ASP A 476 16.70 -36.20 -2.66
N ILE A 477 17.28 -34.99 -2.64
CA ILE A 477 18.24 -34.54 -1.60
C ILE A 477 17.60 -34.49 -0.20
N LEU A 478 16.32 -34.10 -0.09
CA LEU A 478 15.67 -33.91 1.23
C LEU A 478 15.69 -35.20 2.09
N GLY A 479 16.18 -35.08 3.32
CA GLY A 479 16.14 -36.14 4.33
C GLY A 479 14.70 -36.53 4.72
N PRO A 480 14.47 -37.71 5.32
CA PRO A 480 13.13 -38.15 5.69
C PRO A 480 12.39 -37.19 6.62
N ASN A 481 13.12 -36.52 7.52
CA ASN A 481 12.56 -35.50 8.42
C ASN A 481 12.21 -34.22 7.66
N GLN A 482 13.05 -33.76 6.73
CA GLN A 482 12.79 -32.59 5.88
C GLN A 482 11.61 -32.83 4.92
N LYS A 483 11.46 -34.04 4.38
CA LYS A 483 10.27 -34.43 3.60
C LYS A 483 9.00 -34.30 4.44
N LYS A 484 9.02 -34.78 5.70
CA LYS A 484 7.91 -34.62 6.67
C LYS A 484 7.61 -33.15 6.99
N VAL A 485 8.60 -32.27 6.98
CA VAL A 485 8.44 -30.80 7.15
C VAL A 485 7.79 -30.16 5.90
N LEU A 486 8.16 -30.60 4.69
CA LEU A 486 7.52 -30.18 3.44
C LEU A 486 6.07 -30.69 3.33
N ASP A 487 5.79 -31.91 3.80
CA ASP A 487 4.42 -32.46 3.87
C ASP A 487 3.53 -31.62 4.80
N ILE A 488 4.05 -31.17 5.95
CA ILE A 488 3.36 -30.24 6.87
C ILE A 488 3.14 -28.88 6.21
N TYR A 489 4.13 -28.31 5.52
CA TYR A 489 3.96 -27.07 4.75
C TYR A 489 2.80 -27.21 3.75
N ARG A 490 2.71 -28.33 3.02
CA ARG A 490 1.62 -28.61 2.08
C ARG A 490 0.24 -28.81 2.76
N GLU A 491 0.20 -29.32 3.99
CA GLU A 491 -1.02 -29.38 4.80
C GLU A 491 -1.54 -27.97 5.13
N TRP A 492 -0.64 -27.04 5.52
CA TRP A 492 -0.99 -25.66 5.87
C TRP A 492 -1.27 -24.80 4.63
N GLU A 493 -0.61 -25.08 3.51
CA GLU A 493 -0.90 -24.51 2.19
C GLU A 493 -2.36 -24.78 1.78
N GLN A 494 -2.79 -26.04 1.84
CA GLN A 494 -4.18 -26.45 1.53
C GLN A 494 -5.22 -25.82 2.47
N LYS A 495 -4.79 -25.31 3.63
CA LYS A 495 -5.62 -24.59 4.61
C LYS A 495 -5.46 -23.06 4.55
N GLY A 496 -4.69 -22.53 3.59
CA GLY A 496 -4.46 -21.07 3.44
C GLY A 496 -3.61 -20.44 4.56
N ALA A 497 -2.97 -21.23 5.40
CA ALA A 497 -2.45 -20.81 6.70
C ALA A 497 -0.92 -20.59 6.76
N LEU A 498 -0.22 -20.58 5.62
CA LEU A 498 1.24 -20.51 5.57
C LEU A 498 1.85 -19.28 6.27
N GLY A 499 1.20 -18.11 6.15
CA GLY A 499 1.62 -16.89 6.86
C GLY A 499 1.59 -17.02 8.40
N THR A 500 0.82 -17.99 8.92
CA THR A 500 0.82 -18.40 10.34
C THR A 500 1.90 -19.45 10.60
N PHE A 501 1.97 -20.50 9.77
CA PHE A 501 2.97 -21.58 9.88
C PHE A 501 4.39 -21.02 10.06
N PHE A 502 4.80 -20.12 9.16
CA PHE A 502 6.12 -19.48 9.23
C PHE A 502 6.30 -18.59 10.46
N LYS A 503 5.24 -18.04 11.07
CA LYS A 503 5.36 -17.21 12.27
C LYS A 503 5.47 -18.07 13.52
N SER A 504 4.58 -19.04 13.73
CA SER A 504 4.65 -19.92 14.91
C SER A 504 5.94 -20.72 14.98
N VAL A 505 6.48 -21.19 13.85
CA VAL A 505 7.79 -21.88 13.82
C VAL A 505 8.96 -20.94 14.12
N ASN A 506 8.86 -19.63 13.85
CA ASN A 506 9.90 -18.66 14.20
C ASN A 506 9.69 -18.01 15.59
N ALA A 507 8.54 -18.20 16.23
CA ALA A 507 8.21 -17.64 17.55
C ALA A 507 8.31 -18.68 18.68
N SER A 508 8.06 -19.96 18.40
CA SER A 508 8.14 -21.06 19.36
C SER A 508 9.55 -21.67 19.46
N ASP A 509 9.92 -22.18 20.63
CA ASP A 509 11.14 -22.98 20.88
C ASP A 509 11.07 -24.41 20.25
N ILE A 510 10.48 -24.56 19.06
CA ILE A 510 10.37 -25.86 18.37
C ILE A 510 11.74 -26.26 17.83
N THR A 511 12.25 -27.40 18.28
CA THR A 511 13.58 -27.90 17.89
C THR A 511 13.51 -29.24 17.13
N THR A 512 12.40 -29.97 17.25
CA THR A 512 12.22 -31.30 16.64
C THR A 512 11.04 -31.34 15.67
N VAL A 513 11.10 -32.26 14.71
CA VAL A 513 10.00 -32.43 13.74
C VAL A 513 8.75 -33.03 14.39
N ASP A 514 8.86 -33.79 15.48
CA ASP A 514 7.66 -34.31 16.16
C ASP A 514 6.93 -33.25 16.99
N GLU A 515 7.63 -32.23 17.51
CA GLU A 515 7.00 -30.99 18.01
C GLU A 515 6.30 -30.23 16.89
N LEU A 516 6.89 -30.15 15.70
CA LEU A 516 6.27 -29.51 14.52
C LEU A 516 5.03 -30.28 14.02
N VAL A 517 5.07 -31.61 14.02
CA VAL A 517 3.92 -32.48 13.69
C VAL A 517 2.80 -32.26 14.70
N GLU A 518 3.13 -32.19 15.98
CA GLU A 518 2.15 -31.94 17.03
C GLU A 518 1.58 -30.53 16.90
N LEU A 519 2.37 -29.50 16.58
CA LEU A 519 1.86 -28.17 16.21
C LEU A 519 0.92 -28.24 14.99
N SER A 520 1.27 -28.99 13.93
CA SER A 520 0.41 -29.14 12.75
C SER A 520 -0.93 -29.78 13.14
N ARG A 521 -0.89 -30.92 13.82
CA ARG A 521 -2.08 -31.64 14.30
C ARG A 521 -2.97 -30.77 15.20
N ARG A 522 -2.34 -29.96 16.06
CA ARG A 522 -2.97 -29.00 16.97
C ARG A 522 -3.67 -27.86 16.22
N ALA A 523 -3.00 -27.26 15.23
CA ALA A 523 -3.54 -26.16 14.44
C ALA A 523 -4.55 -26.62 13.38
N SER A 524 -4.38 -27.81 12.76
CA SER A 524 -5.31 -28.34 11.76
C SER A 524 -6.71 -28.56 12.33
N SER A 525 -6.83 -29.09 13.56
CA SER A 525 -8.12 -29.21 14.27
C SER A 525 -8.79 -27.86 14.53
N PHE A 526 -8.00 -26.80 14.71
CA PHE A 526 -8.50 -25.44 14.88
C PHE A 526 -8.92 -24.84 13.53
N LEU A 527 -8.09 -24.95 12.49
CA LEU A 527 -8.36 -24.44 11.14
C LEU A 527 -9.52 -25.17 10.45
N ASP A 528 -9.77 -26.44 10.74
CA ASP A 528 -10.95 -27.16 10.25
C ASP A 528 -12.28 -26.59 10.79
N LYS A 529 -12.21 -25.79 11.88
CA LYS A 529 -13.36 -25.16 12.55
C LYS A 529 -13.39 -23.63 12.38
N TYR A 530 -12.22 -23.00 12.28
CA TYR A 530 -12.01 -21.56 12.17
C TYR A 530 -11.06 -21.21 10.98
N PRO A 531 -11.39 -21.59 9.73
CA PRO A 531 -10.43 -21.66 8.63
C PRO A 531 -9.81 -20.32 8.21
N LEU A 532 -10.47 -19.19 8.46
CA LEU A 532 -9.99 -17.88 8.02
C LEU A 532 -9.30 -17.07 9.14
N ALA A 533 -9.29 -17.59 10.36
CA ALA A 533 -8.76 -16.92 11.55
C ALA A 533 -7.37 -16.31 11.34
N ASN A 534 -7.19 -15.06 11.77
CA ASN A 534 -5.88 -14.41 11.78
C ASN A 534 -5.09 -14.84 13.02
N LEU A 535 -4.27 -15.88 12.87
CA LEU A 535 -3.48 -16.47 13.96
C LEU A 535 -2.15 -15.74 14.24
N VAL A 536 -1.86 -14.65 13.53
CA VAL A 536 -0.66 -13.83 13.74
C VAL A 536 -0.66 -13.29 15.18
N ASN A 537 0.32 -13.72 15.99
CA ASN A 537 0.47 -13.39 17.42
C ASN A 537 -0.66 -13.91 18.33
N ARG A 538 -1.51 -14.84 17.87
CA ARG A 538 -2.69 -15.36 18.60
C ARG A 538 -2.55 -16.83 19.02
N GLU A 539 -1.35 -17.27 19.38
CA GLU A 539 -1.05 -18.67 19.73
C GLU A 539 -1.89 -19.15 20.93
N SER A 540 -2.19 -18.26 21.88
CA SER A 540 -3.09 -18.51 23.01
C SER A 540 -4.51 -18.95 22.61
N VAL A 541 -5.01 -18.55 21.44
CA VAL A 541 -6.32 -18.99 20.89
C VAL A 541 -6.25 -20.47 20.51
N ILE A 542 -5.17 -20.86 19.83
CA ILE A 542 -4.93 -22.25 19.40
C ILE A 542 -4.83 -23.14 20.65
N ASP A 543 -4.02 -22.73 21.63
CA ASP A 543 -3.88 -23.42 22.91
C ASP A 543 -5.22 -23.57 23.65
N ALA A 544 -6.08 -22.55 23.63
CA ALA A 544 -7.38 -22.60 24.29
C ALA A 544 -8.34 -23.60 23.61
N HIS A 545 -8.39 -23.62 22.27
CA HIS A 545 -9.17 -24.60 21.51
C HIS A 545 -8.73 -26.03 21.84
N ILE A 546 -7.42 -26.28 21.94
CA ILE A 546 -6.86 -27.61 22.22
C ILE A 546 -7.11 -28.07 23.66
N GLN A 547 -7.30 -27.12 24.59
CA GLN A 547 -7.80 -27.38 25.94
C GLN A 547 -9.31 -27.66 25.99
N GLY A 548 -10.01 -27.68 24.85
CA GLY A 548 -11.46 -27.90 24.74
C GLY A 548 -12.31 -26.70 25.16
N LYS A 549 -11.68 -25.52 25.33
CA LYS A 549 -12.34 -24.31 25.84
C LYS A 549 -13.36 -23.74 24.85
N ASP A 550 -13.19 -24.02 23.57
CA ASP A 550 -14.17 -23.75 22.51
C ASP A 550 -15.50 -24.48 22.72
N THR A 551 -15.46 -25.66 23.34
CA THR A 551 -16.60 -26.54 23.59
C THR A 551 -17.28 -26.17 24.91
N ILE A 552 -16.52 -25.67 25.88
CA ILE A 552 -17.03 -25.19 27.18
C ILE A 552 -17.65 -23.79 27.06
N LEU A 553 -16.96 -22.87 26.36
CA LEU A 553 -17.48 -21.53 26.04
C LEU A 553 -18.54 -21.58 24.93
N GLY A 554 -18.54 -22.64 24.11
CA GLY A 554 -19.41 -22.82 22.96
C GLY A 554 -18.89 -22.14 21.70
N GLU A 555 -19.06 -22.84 20.57
CA GLU A 555 -18.32 -22.59 19.33
C GLU A 555 -18.53 -21.19 18.75
N GLU A 556 -19.73 -20.63 18.95
CA GLU A 556 -20.12 -19.30 18.48
C GLU A 556 -19.42 -18.18 19.26
N TYR A 557 -19.44 -18.21 20.59
CA TYR A 557 -18.74 -17.23 21.42
C TYR A 557 -17.21 -17.39 21.29
N PHE A 558 -16.71 -18.62 21.16
CA PHE A 558 -15.29 -18.82 20.89
C PHE A 558 -14.90 -18.29 19.51
N GLY A 559 -15.75 -18.46 18.48
CA GLY A 559 -15.57 -17.86 17.15
C GLY A 559 -15.55 -16.33 17.17
N ASP A 560 -16.33 -15.70 18.05
CA ASP A 560 -16.31 -14.25 18.26
C ASP A 560 -14.96 -13.77 18.84
N LEU A 561 -14.37 -14.52 19.78
CA LEU A 561 -13.01 -14.23 20.30
C LEU A 561 -11.92 -14.47 19.24
N VAL A 562 -12.04 -15.54 18.46
CA VAL A 562 -11.15 -15.86 17.31
C VAL A 562 -11.15 -14.73 16.27
N LEU A 563 -12.27 -14.01 16.16
CA LEU A 563 -12.44 -12.86 15.28
C LEU A 563 -11.83 -11.55 15.79
N TYR A 564 -11.99 -11.24 17.08
CA TYR A 564 -11.56 -9.96 17.64
C TYR A 564 -10.14 -10.07 18.23
N ASP A 565 -9.18 -9.37 17.62
CA ASP A 565 -7.85 -9.15 18.20
C ASP A 565 -7.98 -8.26 19.45
N CYS A 566 -8.07 -8.93 20.59
CA CYS A 566 -8.21 -8.34 21.91
C CYS A 566 -7.56 -9.28 22.94
N TYR A 567 -7.07 -8.72 24.05
CA TYR A 567 -6.29 -9.41 25.08
C TYR A 567 -7.04 -10.55 25.80
N ALA A 568 -8.37 -10.65 25.59
CA ALA A 568 -9.22 -11.70 26.14
C ALA A 568 -8.79 -13.12 25.75
N ASP A 569 -8.09 -13.32 24.62
CA ASP A 569 -7.62 -14.65 24.23
C ASP A 569 -6.54 -15.24 25.15
N LYS A 570 -5.57 -14.41 25.56
CA LYS A 570 -4.54 -14.76 26.54
C LYS A 570 -5.15 -15.12 27.89
N LEU A 571 -6.17 -14.36 28.30
CA LEU A 571 -6.94 -14.63 29.52
C LEU A 571 -7.71 -15.94 29.43
N LEU A 572 -8.52 -16.15 28.38
CA LEU A 572 -9.24 -17.41 28.18
C LEU A 572 -8.28 -18.61 28.15
N SER A 573 -7.10 -18.46 27.54
CA SER A 573 -6.07 -19.51 27.52
C SER A 573 -5.49 -19.83 28.90
N ALA A 574 -5.43 -18.85 29.80
CA ALA A 574 -4.95 -19.01 31.18
C ALA A 574 -6.03 -19.46 32.20
N MET A 575 -7.32 -19.18 31.94
CA MET A 575 -8.45 -19.57 32.81
C MET A 575 -8.57 -21.09 33.04
N ASP A 576 -9.17 -21.50 34.15
CA ASP A 576 -9.53 -22.91 34.39
C ASP A 576 -10.94 -23.28 33.85
N GLU A 577 -11.31 -24.56 33.99
CA GLU A 577 -12.58 -25.10 33.48
C GLU A 577 -13.82 -24.49 34.16
N GLU A 578 -13.73 -24.05 35.41
CA GLU A 578 -14.84 -23.45 36.15
C GLU A 578 -14.98 -21.96 35.80
N SER A 579 -13.88 -21.21 35.69
CA SER A 579 -13.90 -19.82 35.18
C SER A 579 -14.58 -19.74 33.81
N ILE A 580 -14.32 -20.68 32.90
CA ILE A 580 -14.90 -20.64 31.55
C ILE A 580 -16.38 -21.03 31.55
N LYS A 581 -16.83 -21.90 32.47
CA LYS A 581 -18.26 -22.13 32.73
C LYS A 581 -18.93 -20.88 33.29
N GLN A 582 -18.25 -20.13 34.15
CA GLN A 582 -18.74 -18.86 34.70
C GLN A 582 -18.91 -17.82 33.58
N VAL A 583 -17.89 -17.62 32.72
CA VAL A 583 -17.99 -16.76 31.52
C VAL A 583 -19.12 -17.21 30.60
N ARG A 584 -19.27 -18.53 30.35
CA ARG A 584 -20.39 -19.08 29.55
C ARG A 584 -21.74 -18.72 30.17
N GLN A 585 -21.91 -18.89 31.49
CA GLN A 585 -23.13 -18.54 32.21
C GLN A 585 -23.43 -17.04 32.17
N HIS A 586 -22.41 -16.19 32.28
CA HIS A 586 -22.55 -14.74 32.13
C HIS A 586 -22.97 -14.38 30.71
N LEU A 587 -22.40 -14.99 29.68
CA LEU A 587 -22.79 -14.75 28.29
C LEU A 587 -24.21 -15.23 27.98
N ASP A 588 -24.58 -16.42 28.45
CA ASP A 588 -25.96 -16.96 28.37
C ASP A 588 -26.97 -16.17 29.25
N THR A 589 -26.51 -15.18 29.99
CA THR A 589 -27.33 -14.22 30.76
C THR A 589 -27.39 -12.88 30.03
N LEU A 590 -26.25 -12.29 29.69
CA LEU A 590 -26.14 -11.02 28.95
C LEU A 590 -26.84 -11.09 27.58
N SER A 591 -26.79 -12.24 26.90
CA SER A 591 -27.44 -12.45 25.60
C SER A 591 -28.97 -12.45 25.67
N ARG A 592 -29.59 -12.43 26.86
CA ARG A 592 -31.04 -12.31 27.04
C ARG A 592 -31.52 -10.85 27.01
N PHE A 593 -30.62 -9.90 27.23
CA PHE A 593 -30.97 -8.50 27.51
C PHE A 593 -30.81 -7.56 26.32
N ASP A 594 -30.57 -8.09 25.11
CA ASP A 594 -30.45 -7.33 23.84
C ASP A 594 -29.45 -6.15 23.94
N LEU A 595 -28.21 -6.49 24.24
CA LEU A 595 -27.14 -5.54 24.57
C LEU A 595 -26.29 -5.18 23.34
N PHE A 596 -25.68 -3.99 23.38
CA PHE A 596 -24.81 -3.42 22.34
C PHE A 596 -25.40 -3.41 20.92
N ASP A 597 -26.73 -3.28 20.77
CA ASP A 597 -27.38 -3.17 19.46
C ASP A 597 -27.09 -4.37 18.53
N GLY A 598 -26.73 -5.53 19.10
CA GLY A 598 -26.34 -6.75 18.37
C GLY A 598 -24.84 -7.00 18.21
N ASP A 599 -23.94 -6.17 18.75
CA ASP A 599 -22.47 -6.42 18.77
C ASP A 599 -22.08 -7.52 19.78
N ARG A 600 -22.56 -8.75 19.50
CA ARG A 600 -22.31 -9.96 20.29
C ARG A 600 -20.82 -10.20 20.55
N PRO A 601 -19.89 -10.02 19.59
CA PRO A 601 -18.47 -10.22 19.89
C PRO A 601 -17.91 -9.23 20.92
N ARG A 602 -18.36 -7.97 20.92
CA ARG A 602 -17.99 -7.02 21.98
C ARG A 602 -18.47 -7.48 23.35
N MET A 603 -19.70 -7.99 23.45
CA MET A 603 -20.22 -8.62 24.68
C MET A 603 -19.36 -9.81 25.12
N VAL A 604 -18.94 -10.67 24.18
CA VAL A 604 -18.04 -11.81 24.46
C VAL A 604 -16.69 -11.34 25.02
N ASN A 605 -16.07 -10.33 24.40
CA ASN A 605 -14.80 -9.77 24.88
C ASN A 605 -14.94 -9.23 26.31
N TYR A 606 -15.98 -8.43 26.60
CA TYR A 606 -16.19 -7.88 27.94
C TYR A 606 -16.49 -8.95 28.99
N ALA A 607 -17.20 -10.04 28.66
CA ALA A 607 -17.45 -11.11 29.63
C ALA A 607 -16.18 -11.88 30.01
N VAL A 608 -15.24 -12.07 29.08
CA VAL A 608 -13.93 -12.69 29.40
C VAL A 608 -13.07 -11.74 30.23
N LEU A 609 -13.04 -10.44 29.91
CA LEU A 609 -12.30 -9.44 30.67
C LEU A 609 -12.89 -9.21 32.08
N ALA A 610 -14.20 -9.35 32.24
CA ALA A 610 -14.90 -9.15 33.52
C ALA A 610 -14.44 -10.11 34.63
N GLU A 611 -13.87 -11.26 34.31
CA GLU A 611 -13.32 -12.19 35.33
C GLU A 611 -12.03 -11.67 36.00
N GLU A 612 -11.31 -10.71 35.40
CA GLU A 612 -10.26 -9.97 36.13
C GLU A 612 -10.86 -8.96 37.12
N HIS A 613 -12.09 -8.48 36.85
CA HIS A 613 -12.75 -7.40 37.58
C HIS A 613 -13.86 -7.93 38.49
N ARG A 614 -13.48 -8.23 39.75
CA ARG A 614 -14.34 -8.86 40.75
C ARG A 614 -15.70 -8.18 40.95
N GLU A 615 -15.78 -6.87 40.85
CA GLU A 615 -17.03 -6.10 40.88
C GLU A 615 -17.96 -6.47 39.72
N THR A 616 -17.45 -6.49 38.49
CA THR A 616 -18.19 -6.83 37.27
C THR A 616 -18.66 -8.29 37.29
N GLY A 617 -17.79 -9.22 37.72
CA GLY A 617 -18.17 -10.61 37.93
C GLY A 617 -19.26 -10.78 39.00
N GLN A 618 -19.32 -9.95 40.04
CA GLN A 618 -20.44 -9.96 41.00
C GLN A 618 -21.74 -9.49 40.33
N LEU A 619 -21.70 -8.40 39.57
CA LEU A 619 -22.88 -7.88 38.86
C LEU A 619 -23.51 -8.93 37.93
N PHE A 620 -22.69 -9.64 37.15
CA PHE A 620 -23.18 -10.69 36.25
C PHE A 620 -23.76 -11.91 36.99
N ASN A 621 -23.22 -12.23 38.18
CA ASN A 621 -23.76 -13.29 39.03
C ASN A 621 -25.12 -12.91 39.64
N GLU A 622 -25.37 -11.64 39.98
CA GLU A 622 -26.70 -11.19 40.41
C GLU A 622 -27.70 -11.16 39.24
N LEU A 623 -27.26 -10.72 38.05
CA LEU A 623 -28.08 -10.70 36.83
C LEU A 623 -28.51 -12.10 36.35
N ALA A 624 -27.85 -13.18 36.77
CA ALA A 624 -28.14 -14.55 36.31
C ALA A 624 -29.57 -15.02 36.65
N ASP A 625 -30.11 -14.59 37.79
CA ASP A 625 -31.47 -14.89 38.27
C ASP A 625 -32.55 -13.96 37.65
N ILE A 626 -32.15 -12.95 36.85
CA ILE A 626 -33.07 -12.02 36.19
C ILE A 626 -33.46 -12.54 34.79
N SER A 627 -34.77 -12.51 34.50
CA SER A 627 -35.31 -12.93 33.20
C SER A 627 -35.33 -11.82 32.15
N GLU A 628 -35.66 -10.60 32.58
CA GLU A 628 -35.83 -9.41 31.72
C GLU A 628 -35.37 -8.17 32.50
N LEU A 629 -34.69 -7.24 31.84
CA LEU A 629 -34.41 -5.90 32.36
C LEU A 629 -35.34 -4.87 31.71
N ASP A 630 -35.78 -3.89 32.48
CA ASP A 630 -36.42 -2.69 31.92
C ASP A 630 -35.41 -1.88 31.08
N GLU A 631 -35.92 -0.94 30.31
CA GLU A 631 -35.16 -0.13 29.35
C GLU A 631 -34.06 0.71 30.04
N ALA A 632 -34.33 1.33 31.19
CA ALA A 632 -33.36 2.19 31.86
C ALA A 632 -32.26 1.40 32.59
N THR A 633 -32.60 0.24 33.17
CA THR A 633 -31.60 -0.66 33.78
C THR A 633 -30.75 -1.37 32.70
N ARG A 634 -31.33 -1.70 31.54
CA ARG A 634 -30.60 -2.22 30.36
C ARG A 634 -29.65 -1.18 29.78
N ASP A 635 -30.08 0.07 29.64
CA ASP A 635 -29.21 1.18 29.21
C ASP A 635 -28.07 1.41 30.20
N SER A 636 -28.35 1.33 31.49
CA SER A 636 -27.32 1.39 32.54
C SER A 636 -26.33 0.23 32.46
N LEU A 637 -26.78 -0.98 32.10
CA LEU A 637 -25.90 -2.13 31.85
C LEU A 637 -25.04 -1.94 30.59
N ASN A 638 -25.65 -1.46 29.49
CA ASN A 638 -24.92 -1.07 28.28
C ASN A 638 -23.82 -0.03 28.59
N ARG A 639 -24.08 0.93 29.50
CA ARG A 639 -23.09 1.92 29.97
C ARG A 639 -21.97 1.30 30.81
N VAL A 640 -22.31 0.49 31.81
CA VAL A 640 -21.32 -0.23 32.63
C VAL A 640 -20.37 -1.04 31.75
N LEU A 641 -20.91 -1.73 30.76
CA LEU A 641 -20.13 -2.55 29.83
C LEU A 641 -19.28 -1.69 28.88
N LYS A 642 -19.87 -0.72 28.17
CA LYS A 642 -19.16 0.16 27.21
C LYS A 642 -18.03 0.97 27.85
N THR A 643 -18.11 1.26 29.15
CA THR A 643 -17.11 2.05 29.90
C THR A 643 -16.08 1.20 30.67
N GLY A 644 -16.19 -0.13 30.66
CA GLY A 644 -15.29 -1.02 31.42
C GLY A 644 -15.52 -1.01 32.94
N ASN A 645 -16.72 -0.64 33.41
CA ASN A 645 -17.11 -0.55 34.81
C ASN A 645 -16.15 0.27 35.72
N PRO A 646 -15.79 1.52 35.38
CA PRO A 646 -14.68 2.27 36.00
C PRO A 646 -14.97 2.77 37.42
N TYR A 647 -16.17 2.47 37.94
CA TYR A 647 -16.66 2.80 39.27
C TYR A 647 -17.11 1.57 40.08
N GLY A 648 -16.89 0.34 39.58
CA GLY A 648 -17.12 -0.88 40.33
C GLY A 648 -18.59 -1.11 40.72
N ILE A 649 -19.51 -0.93 39.77
CA ILE A 649 -20.91 -1.34 39.90
C ILE A 649 -20.95 -2.86 40.02
N LYS A 650 -21.50 -3.35 41.13
CA LYS A 650 -21.39 -4.77 41.54
C LYS A 650 -22.70 -5.42 41.96
N THR A 651 -23.80 -4.67 42.03
CA THR A 651 -25.13 -5.19 42.37
C THR A 651 -26.20 -4.65 41.42
N ILE A 652 -27.36 -5.33 41.35
CA ILE A 652 -28.51 -4.82 40.60
C ILE A 652 -29.05 -3.52 41.23
N GLU A 653 -29.05 -3.40 42.56
CA GLU A 653 -29.46 -2.15 43.24
C GLU A 653 -28.55 -0.96 42.86
N GLU A 654 -27.24 -1.20 42.68
CA GLU A 654 -26.32 -0.19 42.16
C GLU A 654 -26.54 0.14 40.68
N LEU A 655 -27.09 -0.80 39.90
CA LEU A 655 -27.41 -0.65 38.48
C LEU A 655 -28.73 0.09 38.25
N GLU A 656 -29.78 -0.23 39.02
CA GLU A 656 -31.05 0.51 39.03
C GLU A 656 -30.85 1.97 39.47
N ASN A 657 -29.89 2.22 40.37
CA ASN A 657 -29.54 3.55 40.88
C ASN A 657 -28.26 4.13 40.23
N TYR A 658 -27.86 3.64 39.05
CA TYR A 658 -26.56 3.89 38.41
C TYR A 658 -26.09 5.35 38.46
N ARG A 659 -26.94 6.31 38.06
CA ARG A 659 -26.57 7.75 38.06
C ARG A 659 -26.25 8.28 39.46
N VAL A 660 -26.95 7.84 40.50
CA VAL A 660 -26.72 8.28 41.89
C VAL A 660 -25.45 7.66 42.44
N VAL A 661 -25.27 6.36 42.22
CA VAL A 661 -24.11 5.60 42.70
C VAL A 661 -22.81 6.06 42.01
N VAL A 662 -22.87 6.36 40.71
CA VAL A 662 -21.71 6.89 40.00
C VAL A 662 -21.48 8.37 40.33
N ALA A 663 -22.50 9.20 40.53
CA ALA A 663 -22.30 10.58 40.99
C ALA A 663 -21.56 10.64 42.34
N GLU A 664 -21.97 9.83 43.33
CA GLU A 664 -21.29 9.77 44.64
C GLU A 664 -19.81 9.36 44.52
N ARG A 665 -19.49 8.44 43.60
CA ARG A 665 -18.12 7.94 43.38
C ARG A 665 -17.29 8.92 42.54
N ALA A 666 -17.88 9.51 41.50
CA ALA A 666 -17.24 10.49 40.62
C ALA A 666 -16.99 11.82 41.34
N ASP A 667 -17.86 12.27 42.25
CA ASP A 667 -17.61 13.44 43.11
C ASP A 667 -16.33 13.24 43.95
N GLY A 668 -16.04 12.01 44.39
CA GLY A 668 -14.81 11.67 45.11
C GLY A 668 -13.55 11.77 44.24
N ASP A 669 -13.61 11.21 43.04
CA ASP A 669 -12.52 11.30 42.03
C ASP A 669 -12.31 12.77 41.58
N LEU A 670 -13.39 13.52 41.36
CA LEU A 670 -13.39 14.93 40.89
C LEU A 670 -12.71 15.91 41.85
N VAL A 671 -12.71 15.61 43.15
CA VAL A 671 -12.06 16.42 44.20
C VAL A 671 -10.71 15.85 44.65
N SER A 672 -10.21 14.81 43.97
CA SER A 672 -8.91 14.21 44.27
C SER A 672 -7.77 15.24 44.13
N ASN A 673 -6.69 14.98 44.85
CA ASN A 673 -5.46 15.76 44.65
C ASN A 673 -4.71 15.31 43.39
N ASP A 674 -5.10 14.18 42.78
CA ASP A 674 -4.63 13.72 41.48
C ASP A 674 -5.55 14.26 40.37
N VAL A 675 -4.96 14.98 39.41
CA VAL A 675 -5.70 15.51 38.25
C VAL A 675 -6.17 14.39 37.31
N ARG A 676 -5.61 13.18 37.40
CA ARG A 676 -6.02 12.01 36.59
C ARG A 676 -7.36 11.46 37.05
N ASP A 677 -7.58 11.36 38.37
CA ASP A 677 -8.87 11.00 38.94
C ASP A 677 -9.93 12.04 38.54
N ALA A 678 -9.59 13.33 38.67
CA ALA A 678 -10.52 14.41 38.35
C ALA A 678 -10.83 14.52 36.85
N TYR A 679 -9.84 14.24 35.99
CA TYR A 679 -10.04 14.13 34.55
C TYR A 679 -10.87 12.89 34.18
N LYS A 680 -10.64 11.74 34.81
CA LYS A 680 -11.46 10.52 34.65
C LYS A 680 -12.92 10.82 35.02
N ALA A 681 -13.15 11.51 36.14
CA ALA A 681 -14.48 11.92 36.58
C ALA A 681 -15.18 12.84 35.58
N ILE A 682 -14.55 13.96 35.16
CA ILE A 682 -15.21 14.86 34.20
C ILE A 682 -15.42 14.19 32.84
N SER A 683 -14.46 13.37 32.38
CA SER A 683 -14.59 12.62 31.12
C SER A 683 -15.78 11.68 31.18
N PHE A 684 -15.97 10.94 32.27
CA PHE A 684 -17.14 10.08 32.45
C PHE A 684 -18.45 10.87 32.52
N ILE A 685 -18.48 12.00 33.25
CA ILE A 685 -19.69 12.83 33.36
C ILE A 685 -20.09 13.39 31.98
N MET A 686 -19.13 13.79 31.14
CA MET A 686 -19.40 14.31 29.79
C MET A 686 -19.57 13.22 28.71
N LEU A 687 -18.94 12.06 28.87
CA LEU A 687 -18.90 10.93 27.93
C LEU A 687 -19.49 9.65 28.56
N SER A 688 -20.68 9.73 29.15
CA SER A 688 -21.26 8.68 30.01
C SER A 688 -21.57 7.33 29.33
N ASP A 689 -21.28 7.21 28.03
CA ASP A 689 -21.45 6.04 27.18
C ASP A 689 -20.11 5.52 26.57
N PHE A 690 -18.94 6.09 26.93
CA PHE A 690 -17.68 5.95 26.16
C PHE A 690 -16.43 5.50 26.96
N ASP A 691 -15.51 4.81 26.27
CA ASP A 691 -14.24 4.25 26.78
C ASP A 691 -13.10 5.30 26.86
N GLY A 692 -13.32 6.41 27.58
CA GLY A 692 -12.31 7.33 28.13
C GLY A 692 -11.41 8.15 27.18
N CYS A 693 -11.22 7.79 25.91
CA CYS A 693 -10.29 8.47 25.00
C CYS A 693 -10.82 9.83 24.49
N ASN A 694 -9.99 10.88 24.60
CA ASN A 694 -10.37 12.29 24.38
C ASN A 694 -10.49 12.65 22.89
N ASN A 695 -11.56 12.21 22.23
CA ASN A 695 -11.61 12.07 20.77
C ASN A 695 -12.29 13.21 19.99
N ALA A 696 -12.41 14.42 20.55
CA ALA A 696 -12.93 15.59 19.81
C ALA A 696 -12.10 15.95 18.56
N ASN A 697 -10.79 15.68 18.58
CA ASN A 697 -9.86 15.94 17.47
C ASN A 697 -10.13 15.09 16.20
N TYR A 698 -10.95 14.04 16.30
CA TYR A 698 -11.24 13.12 15.19
C TYR A 698 -12.33 13.66 14.24
N PHE A 699 -12.88 14.85 14.48
CA PHE A 699 -13.87 15.48 13.61
C PHE A 699 -13.31 16.74 12.92
N ASP A 700 -13.71 16.99 11.68
CA ASP A 700 -13.40 18.22 10.95
C ASP A 700 -14.25 19.39 11.45
N LEU A 701 -13.92 19.88 12.64
CA LEU A 701 -14.65 20.93 13.33
C LEU A 701 -14.66 22.26 12.53
N GLU A 702 -13.66 22.53 11.69
CA GLU A 702 -13.67 23.73 10.83
C GLU A 702 -14.76 23.63 9.75
N THR A 703 -14.89 22.48 9.10
CA THR A 703 -15.93 22.23 8.08
C THR A 703 -17.33 22.17 8.70
N LEU A 704 -17.47 21.54 9.87
CA LEU A 704 -18.73 21.47 10.63
C LEU A 704 -19.20 22.86 11.11
N ARG A 705 -18.27 23.73 11.53
CA ARG A 705 -18.55 25.16 11.83
C ARG A 705 -19.02 25.91 10.59
N ARG A 706 -18.31 25.78 9.46
CA ARG A 706 -18.68 26.42 8.18
C ARG A 706 -20.07 25.99 7.68
N ARG A 707 -20.44 24.72 7.89
CA ARG A 707 -21.76 24.16 7.57
C ARG A 707 -22.84 24.41 8.65
N GLN A 708 -22.54 25.17 9.71
CA GLN A 708 -23.47 25.55 10.80
C GLN A 708 -24.08 24.35 11.56
N VAL A 709 -23.32 23.25 11.69
CA VAL A 709 -23.75 22.04 12.40
C VAL A 709 -23.68 22.23 13.92
N LEU A 710 -22.67 22.97 14.39
CA LEU A 710 -22.45 23.26 15.80
C LEU A 710 -23.33 24.43 16.28
N THR A 711 -23.95 24.24 17.44
CA THR A 711 -24.62 25.27 18.24
C THR A 711 -23.64 25.89 19.25
N PRO A 712 -24.00 27.00 19.91
CA PRO A 712 -23.17 27.56 20.98
C PRO A 712 -22.90 26.61 22.15
N ASP A 713 -23.78 25.63 22.39
CA ASP A 713 -23.57 24.61 23.43
C ASP A 713 -22.55 23.55 22.95
N ASP A 714 -22.64 23.09 21.70
CA ASP A 714 -21.67 22.15 21.11
C ASP A 714 -20.24 22.74 21.11
N GLU A 715 -20.11 24.02 20.76
CA GLU A 715 -18.84 24.75 20.81
C GLU A 715 -18.27 24.83 22.23
N ALA A 716 -19.13 24.92 23.25
CA ALA A 716 -18.74 24.94 24.66
C ALA A 716 -18.34 23.56 25.20
N VAL A 717 -18.92 22.47 24.66
CA VAL A 717 -18.46 21.10 24.92
C VAL A 717 -17.03 20.91 24.39
N ILE A 718 -16.77 21.33 23.15
CA ILE A 718 -15.45 21.25 22.49
C ILE A 718 -14.41 22.09 23.24
N ASP A 719 -14.73 23.34 23.54
CA ASP A 719 -13.86 24.27 24.28
C ASP A 719 -13.56 23.78 25.71
N LEU A 720 -14.50 23.09 26.36
CA LEU A 720 -14.28 22.48 27.67
C LEU A 720 -13.36 21.25 27.59
N PHE A 721 -13.59 20.30 26.68
CA PHE A 721 -12.71 19.13 26.50
C PHE A 721 -11.26 19.54 26.21
N HIS A 722 -11.07 20.55 25.36
CA HIS A 722 -9.74 21.09 25.05
C HIS A 722 -9.04 21.68 26.27
N LYS A 723 -9.78 22.30 27.22
CA LYS A 723 -9.22 22.91 28.43
C LYS A 723 -8.90 21.91 29.54
N VAL A 724 -9.68 20.85 29.69
CA VAL A 724 -9.48 19.84 30.74
C VAL A 724 -8.51 18.72 30.36
N ASP A 725 -8.00 18.70 29.13
CA ASP A 725 -7.06 17.67 28.65
C ASP A 725 -5.81 17.55 29.57
N PRO A 726 -5.44 16.32 30.01
CA PRO A 726 -4.32 16.09 30.92
C PRO A 726 -2.96 16.63 30.44
N ARG A 727 -2.78 16.79 29.12
CA ARG A 727 -1.55 17.35 28.53
C ARG A 727 -1.32 18.81 28.93
N ASN A 728 -2.40 19.56 29.18
CA ASN A 728 -2.33 20.92 29.74
C ASN A 728 -1.75 20.97 31.17
N PHE A 729 -1.67 19.81 31.83
CA PHE A 729 -1.22 19.66 33.23
C PHE A 729 0.11 18.88 33.34
N GLY A 730 0.79 18.60 32.24
CA GLY A 730 2.12 17.94 32.22
C GLY A 730 2.09 16.41 32.22
N LEU A 731 0.98 15.81 31.79
CA LEU A 731 0.82 14.37 31.63
C LEU A 731 0.87 13.98 30.15
N GLU A 732 1.48 12.84 29.84
CA GLU A 732 1.42 12.19 28.53
C GLU A 732 0.58 10.90 28.60
N TYR A 733 0.06 10.42 27.47
CA TYR A 733 -0.74 9.20 27.43
C TYR A 733 0.15 8.00 27.07
N ASP A 734 0.38 7.12 28.05
CA ASP A 734 1.11 5.87 27.84
C ASP A 734 0.20 4.88 27.11
N VAL A 735 0.51 4.64 25.82
CA VAL A 735 -0.28 3.78 24.92
C VAL A 735 -0.22 2.30 25.32
N GLU A 736 0.84 1.85 26.01
CA GLU A 736 0.95 0.47 26.49
C GLU A 736 0.14 0.25 27.77
N ARG A 737 0.10 1.24 28.67
CA ARG A 737 -0.70 1.20 29.91
C ARG A 737 -2.15 1.62 29.74
N ARG A 738 -2.46 2.38 28.68
CA ARG A 738 -3.72 3.11 28.46
C ARG A 738 -4.04 4.16 29.54
N GLU A 739 -3.01 4.66 30.22
CA GLU A 739 -3.11 5.61 31.33
C GLU A 739 -2.36 6.91 31.05
N TYR A 740 -2.78 8.00 31.69
CA TYR A 740 -1.98 9.23 31.72
C TYR A 740 -0.86 9.13 32.78
N VAL A 741 0.38 9.31 32.33
CA VAL A 741 1.61 9.26 33.12
C VAL A 741 2.32 10.63 33.14
N PRO A 742 3.16 10.95 34.15
CA PRO A 742 3.98 12.15 34.13
C PRO A 742 4.95 12.16 32.95
N ALA A 743 4.99 13.28 32.21
CA ALA A 743 5.77 13.37 30.97
C ALA A 743 7.29 13.19 31.17
N GLY A 744 7.89 12.30 30.39
CA GLY A 744 9.32 11.97 30.45
C GLY A 744 10.24 13.19 30.37
N TYR A 745 11.25 13.25 31.25
CA TYR A 745 12.14 14.42 31.40
C TYR A 745 12.95 14.78 30.14
N ASP A 746 13.12 13.85 29.21
CA ASP A 746 13.98 13.99 28.04
C ASP A 746 13.24 14.36 26.73
N ASP A 747 11.89 14.22 26.66
CA ASP A 747 11.12 14.36 25.41
C ASP A 747 10.28 15.65 25.30
N TRP A 748 10.56 16.63 26.16
CA TRP A 748 9.92 17.97 26.17
C TRP A 748 10.12 18.80 24.88
N GLY A 749 10.92 18.31 23.94
CA GLY A 749 11.06 18.89 22.59
C GLY A 749 10.04 18.37 21.57
N THR A 750 9.31 17.30 21.89
CA THR A 750 8.48 16.52 20.94
C THR A 750 6.98 16.66 21.21
N VAL A 751 6.60 17.25 22.36
CA VAL A 751 5.21 17.60 22.68
C VAL A 751 4.76 18.80 21.83
N GLU A 752 3.94 18.56 20.79
CA GLU A 752 3.32 19.62 20.00
C GLU A 752 2.21 20.34 20.79
N PHE A 753 2.59 21.42 21.48
CA PHE A 753 1.67 22.36 22.12
C PHE A 753 0.94 23.21 21.08
N GLU A 754 -0.06 22.63 20.39
CA GLU A 754 -0.61 23.20 19.15
C GLU A 754 -1.15 24.64 19.30
N TYR A 755 -1.83 24.99 20.42
CA TYR A 755 -2.51 26.29 20.56
C TYR A 755 -2.56 26.94 21.98
N ASP A 756 -1.42 27.29 22.59
CA ASP A 756 -1.36 28.53 23.42
C ASP A 756 0.02 29.20 23.38
N LYS A 757 0.04 30.54 23.41
CA LYS A 757 1.25 31.37 23.57
C LYS A 757 1.70 31.49 25.04
N ARG A 758 1.20 30.64 25.93
CA ARG A 758 1.49 30.64 27.39
C ARG A 758 2.44 29.51 27.82
N GLN A 759 3.58 29.40 27.14
CA GLN A 759 4.72 28.57 27.60
C GLN A 759 5.25 28.94 29.01
N GLY A 760 4.83 30.08 29.58
CA GLY A 760 5.36 30.61 30.85
C GLY A 760 4.73 30.08 32.16
N GLU A 761 3.68 29.26 32.12
CA GLU A 761 2.93 28.82 33.33
C GLU A 761 2.89 27.28 33.55
N TYR A 762 3.75 26.53 32.85
CA TYR A 762 3.90 25.08 33.05
C TYR A 762 4.62 24.76 34.35
N ILE A 763 4.01 23.92 35.19
CA ILE A 763 4.54 23.53 36.51
C ILE A 763 5.19 22.15 36.39
N SER A 764 6.52 22.13 36.26
CA SER A 764 7.30 20.89 36.16
C SER A 764 7.25 20.06 37.46
N SER A 765 6.73 18.83 37.37
CA SER A 765 6.95 17.61 38.20
C SER A 765 5.66 16.86 38.53
N ASP A 766 5.78 15.54 38.78
CA ASP A 766 4.75 14.63 39.32
C ASP A 766 3.97 15.24 40.51
N SER A 767 4.67 16.07 41.31
CA SER A 767 4.08 16.73 42.47
C SER A 767 2.96 17.71 42.11
N ALA A 768 2.97 18.31 40.92
CA ALA A 768 1.94 19.26 40.47
C ALA A 768 0.64 18.56 40.04
N ALA A 769 0.76 17.38 39.43
CA ALA A 769 -0.37 16.53 39.08
C ALA A 769 -1.08 15.94 40.31
N THR A 770 -0.36 15.75 41.42
CA THR A 770 -0.80 14.98 42.61
C THR A 770 -0.98 15.80 43.90
N ASN A 771 -0.77 17.12 43.87
CA ASN A 771 -0.96 18.01 45.04
C ASN A 771 -2.29 18.81 45.04
N GLY A 772 -3.14 18.58 44.03
CA GLY A 772 -4.42 19.27 43.83
C GLY A 772 -4.36 20.63 43.13
N VAL A 773 -3.18 21.18 42.82
CA VAL A 773 -3.06 22.46 42.07
C VAL A 773 -3.47 22.29 40.61
N ALA A 774 -3.18 21.13 40.01
CA ALA A 774 -3.69 20.80 38.68
C ALA A 774 -5.22 20.56 38.70
N THR A 775 -5.75 19.82 39.69
CA THR A 775 -7.20 19.65 39.89
C THR A 775 -7.91 20.99 40.09
N GLU A 776 -7.36 21.91 40.88
CA GLU A 776 -7.91 23.25 41.11
C GLU A 776 -8.06 24.05 39.80
N LYS A 777 -7.06 24.00 38.91
CA LYS A 777 -7.14 24.59 37.57
C LYS A 777 -8.18 23.90 36.68
N LEU A 778 -8.28 22.57 36.74
CA LEU A 778 -9.27 21.78 35.99
C LEU A 778 -10.69 22.16 36.40
N LEU A 779 -10.99 22.16 37.70
CA LEU A 779 -12.30 22.56 38.25
C LEU A 779 -12.66 24.02 37.87
N GLN A 780 -11.68 24.92 37.89
CA GLN A 780 -11.88 26.30 37.44
C GLN A 780 -12.25 26.40 35.95
N ALA A 781 -11.75 25.51 35.09
CA ALA A 781 -12.15 25.45 33.69
C ALA A 781 -13.62 25.00 33.54
N ILE A 782 -14.09 24.02 34.32
CA ILE A 782 -15.50 23.60 34.33
C ILE A 782 -16.40 24.75 34.79
N ALA A 783 -16.05 25.39 35.91
CA ALA A 783 -16.76 26.54 36.49
C ALA A 783 -16.80 27.78 35.57
N SER A 784 -15.98 27.80 34.51
CA SER A 784 -15.93 28.88 33.51
C SER A 784 -16.63 28.56 32.19
N SER A 785 -17.22 27.36 32.03
CA SER A 785 -17.94 26.95 30.81
C SER A 785 -19.38 27.51 30.76
N PRO A 786 -19.88 27.94 29.59
CA PRO A 786 -21.27 28.39 29.44
C PRO A 786 -22.28 27.22 29.41
N LEU A 787 -21.83 25.96 29.37
CA LEU A 787 -22.69 24.80 29.70
C LEU A 787 -23.19 24.88 31.14
N CYS A 788 -22.39 25.51 32.01
CA CYS A 788 -22.52 25.49 33.45
C CYS A 788 -23.31 26.66 34.03
N VAL A 789 -24.27 27.14 33.24
CA VAL A 789 -25.18 28.23 33.57
C VAL A 789 -26.49 27.65 34.15
N PRO A 790 -27.02 28.21 35.25
CA PRO A 790 -28.32 27.80 35.77
C PRO A 790 -29.49 28.15 34.85
N VAL A 791 -30.39 27.17 34.67
CA VAL A 791 -31.69 27.32 34.02
C VAL A 791 -32.78 27.18 35.09
N GLU A 792 -33.55 28.23 35.32
CA GLU A 792 -34.79 28.13 36.10
C GLU A 792 -35.85 27.35 35.29
N ASP A 793 -36.41 26.28 35.85
CA ASP A 793 -37.64 25.68 35.33
C ASP A 793 -38.90 26.27 36.00
N GLU A 794 -40.10 25.87 35.56
CA GLU A 794 -41.37 26.43 36.06
C GLU A 794 -41.61 26.23 37.57
N SER A 795 -40.78 25.43 38.27
CA SER A 795 -40.83 25.30 39.73
C SER A 795 -40.09 26.41 40.50
N GLY A 796 -39.28 27.23 39.83
CA GLY A 796 -38.42 28.23 40.46
C GLY A 796 -37.18 27.64 41.13
N VAL A 797 -36.75 26.45 40.73
CA VAL A 797 -35.47 25.84 41.10
C VAL A 797 -34.49 25.97 39.94
N ALA A 798 -33.32 26.54 40.21
CA ALA A 798 -32.24 26.65 39.24
C ALA A 798 -31.57 25.27 39.04
N LYS A 799 -31.79 24.65 37.88
CA LYS A 799 -31.07 23.45 37.44
C LYS A 799 -29.78 23.84 36.73
N ILE A 800 -28.69 23.21 37.16
CA ILE A 800 -27.41 23.13 36.45
C ILE A 800 -27.18 21.61 36.29
N ILE A 801 -26.74 21.04 35.17
CA ILE A 801 -25.85 21.56 34.12
C ILE A 801 -26.26 21.03 32.72
N LYS A 802 -25.91 21.72 31.61
CA LYS A 802 -25.91 21.13 30.24
C LYS A 802 -24.66 20.26 29.97
N LEU A 803 -24.17 19.50 30.95
CA LEU A 803 -22.83 18.89 30.90
C LEU A 803 -22.85 17.36 31.07
N GLU A 804 -23.80 16.80 31.82
CA GLU A 804 -24.01 15.35 31.87
C GLU A 804 -24.33 14.82 30.47
N GLY A 805 -23.55 13.86 29.97
CA GLY A 805 -23.71 13.26 28.64
C GLY A 805 -23.46 14.19 27.44
N ALA A 806 -23.10 15.46 27.65
CA ALA A 806 -23.05 16.47 26.58
C ALA A 806 -22.00 16.19 25.49
N GLY A 807 -20.92 15.47 25.83
CA GLY A 807 -19.95 14.97 24.86
C GLY A 807 -20.50 13.81 24.03
N SER A 808 -21.21 12.87 24.66
CA SER A 808 -21.89 11.77 23.97
C SER A 808 -23.02 12.27 23.06
N ASP A 809 -23.79 13.28 23.47
CA ASP A 809 -24.81 13.93 22.63
C ASP A 809 -24.18 14.63 21.41
N LEU A 810 -23.09 15.37 21.62
CA LEU A 810 -22.32 15.99 20.54
C LEU A 810 -21.77 14.94 19.56
N GLU A 811 -21.12 13.88 20.05
CA GLU A 811 -20.57 12.83 19.20
C GLU A 811 -21.66 12.11 18.41
N ASN A 812 -22.77 11.72 19.06
CA ASN A 812 -23.93 11.11 18.40
C ASN A 812 -24.52 12.04 17.33
N LYS A 813 -24.62 13.34 17.61
CA LYS A 813 -25.05 14.36 16.64
C LYS A 813 -24.10 14.46 15.45
N LEU A 814 -22.78 14.47 15.67
CA LEU A 814 -21.78 14.57 14.59
C LEU A 814 -21.69 13.30 13.75
N ARG A 815 -21.67 12.11 14.36
CA ARG A 815 -21.74 10.82 13.64
C ARG A 815 -23.05 10.70 12.86
N ARG A 816 -24.16 11.08 13.51
CA ARG A 816 -25.47 11.48 12.95
C ARG A 816 -25.31 12.18 11.59
N TYR A 817 -24.90 13.44 11.70
CA TYR A 817 -24.77 14.37 10.59
C TYR A 817 -23.86 13.89 9.47
N ILE A 818 -22.72 13.27 9.80
CA ILE A 818 -21.75 12.79 8.80
C ILE A 818 -22.31 11.57 8.05
N THR A 819 -22.90 10.59 8.73
CA THR A 819 -23.58 9.46 8.06
C THR A 819 -24.69 9.97 7.12
N ASP A 820 -25.45 10.96 7.60
CA ASP A 820 -26.50 11.64 6.84
C ASP A 820 -25.99 12.41 5.60
N ASP A 821 -24.83 13.06 5.69
CA ASP A 821 -24.18 13.79 4.59
C ASP A 821 -23.62 12.83 3.52
N TRP A 822 -23.04 11.71 3.97
CA TRP A 822 -22.55 10.65 3.09
C TRP A 822 -23.70 9.95 2.36
N ASN A 823 -24.76 9.51 3.06
CA ASN A 823 -25.95 8.92 2.44
C ASN A 823 -26.67 9.88 1.46
N LYS A 824 -26.50 11.20 1.58
CA LYS A 824 -27.01 12.21 0.63
C LYS A 824 -26.05 12.54 -0.51
N SER A 825 -24.79 12.11 -0.41
CA SER A 825 -23.73 12.33 -1.40
C SER A 825 -23.49 11.14 -2.31
N LEU A 826 -23.82 9.92 -1.84
CA LEU A 826 -23.74 8.67 -2.58
C LEU A 826 -24.90 8.56 -3.60
N ILE A 827 -24.69 7.82 -4.70
CA ILE A 827 -25.69 7.72 -5.77
C ILE A 827 -26.88 6.83 -5.37
N ASP A 828 -28.08 7.41 -5.44
CA ASP A 828 -29.35 6.68 -5.42
C ASP A 828 -29.49 5.86 -6.71
N LEU A 829 -29.44 4.53 -6.59
CA LEU A 829 -29.54 3.61 -7.72
C LEU A 829 -30.96 3.49 -8.28
N GLY A 830 -31.98 4.02 -7.59
CA GLY A 830 -33.35 4.14 -8.11
C GLY A 830 -33.59 5.43 -8.92
N ALA A 831 -32.59 6.30 -9.05
CA ALA A 831 -32.75 7.61 -9.67
C ALA A 831 -32.66 7.57 -11.21
N THR A 832 -33.80 7.68 -11.89
CA THR A 832 -33.84 7.82 -13.36
C THR A 832 -33.42 9.23 -13.80
N GLY A 833 -32.41 9.37 -14.66
CA GLY A 833 -31.89 10.67 -15.10
C GLY A 833 -31.09 10.65 -16.40
N GLU A 834 -30.62 11.82 -16.84
CA GLU A 834 -29.71 11.91 -17.99
C GLU A 834 -28.34 11.30 -17.61
N GLY A 835 -27.92 10.27 -18.34
CA GLY A 835 -26.72 9.48 -18.04
C GLY A 835 -26.94 8.31 -17.07
N ILE A 836 -28.18 7.91 -16.78
CA ILE A 836 -28.51 6.70 -15.99
C ILE A 836 -29.54 5.86 -16.76
N GLU A 837 -29.20 4.59 -17.04
CA GLU A 837 -30.03 3.64 -17.80
C GLU A 837 -30.29 2.39 -16.95
N HIS A 838 -31.56 2.02 -16.75
CA HIS A 838 -31.93 0.75 -16.12
C HIS A 838 -32.09 -0.32 -17.20
N LEU A 839 -31.29 -1.38 -17.09
CA LEU A 839 -31.24 -2.54 -17.98
C LEU A 839 -31.52 -3.82 -17.19
N THR A 840 -31.75 -4.93 -17.89
CA THR A 840 -32.00 -6.23 -17.25
C THR A 840 -31.32 -7.35 -18.02
N ILE A 841 -30.55 -8.19 -17.31
CA ILE A 841 -29.98 -9.42 -17.86
C ILE A 841 -30.98 -10.56 -17.64
N GLU A 842 -31.71 -10.91 -18.70
CA GLU A 842 -32.48 -12.15 -18.76
C GLU A 842 -31.56 -13.32 -19.19
N GLU A 843 -31.48 -14.35 -18.34
CA GLU A 843 -30.81 -15.63 -18.63
C GLU A 843 -31.76 -16.78 -18.26
N ASP A 844 -31.56 -17.98 -18.83
CA ASP A 844 -32.36 -19.22 -18.56
C ASP A 844 -32.21 -19.78 -17.12
N ASN A 845 -31.84 -18.93 -16.15
CA ASN A 845 -31.51 -19.30 -14.78
C ASN A 845 -32.74 -19.20 -13.86
N PRO A 846 -33.13 -20.28 -13.14
CA PRO A 846 -34.30 -20.26 -12.25
C PRO A 846 -34.17 -19.34 -11.02
N LYS A 847 -33.02 -18.68 -10.81
CA LYS A 847 -32.84 -17.64 -9.77
C LYS A 847 -33.34 -16.24 -10.17
N GLY A 848 -33.75 -16.02 -11.41
CA GLY A 848 -34.28 -14.73 -11.87
C GLY A 848 -33.28 -13.86 -12.63
N ALA A 849 -33.80 -12.75 -13.16
CA ALA A 849 -33.05 -11.77 -13.95
C ALA A 849 -32.30 -10.77 -13.04
N ILE A 850 -31.19 -10.21 -13.53
CA ILE A 850 -30.39 -9.23 -12.79
C ILE A 850 -30.72 -7.83 -13.29
N GLU A 851 -31.03 -6.88 -12.39
CA GLU A 851 -31.10 -5.45 -12.71
C GLU A 851 -29.69 -4.87 -12.87
N VAL A 852 -29.48 -4.06 -13.90
CA VAL A 852 -28.23 -3.36 -14.18
C VAL A 852 -28.50 -1.87 -14.29
N VAL A 853 -27.88 -1.07 -13.44
CA VAL A 853 -27.93 0.39 -13.48
C VAL A 853 -26.67 0.87 -14.21
N LYS A 854 -26.79 1.18 -15.50
CA LYS A 854 -25.67 1.67 -16.31
C LYS A 854 -25.54 3.18 -16.17
N LEU A 855 -24.34 3.64 -15.85
CA LEU A 855 -23.97 5.05 -15.73
C LEU A 855 -23.23 5.49 -17.01
N THR A 856 -23.86 6.33 -17.82
CA THR A 856 -23.38 6.84 -19.12
C THR A 856 -22.99 8.31 -19.04
N GLY A 857 -22.26 8.70 -17.99
CA GLY A 857 -21.78 10.07 -17.79
C GLY A 857 -22.57 10.90 -16.78
N ALA A 858 -23.53 10.33 -16.04
CA ALA A 858 -24.14 10.99 -14.88
C ALA A 858 -23.08 11.28 -13.78
N PRO A 859 -23.22 12.36 -12.99
CA PRO A 859 -22.36 12.55 -11.82
C PRO A 859 -22.68 11.50 -10.75
N PHE A 860 -21.66 10.96 -10.08
CA PHE A 860 -21.84 9.94 -9.04
C PHE A 860 -20.78 10.01 -7.95
N LYS A 861 -21.12 9.46 -6.78
CA LYS A 861 -20.16 8.96 -5.79
C LYS A 861 -20.65 7.61 -5.27
N MET A 862 -19.74 6.69 -4.99
CA MET A 862 -20.05 5.39 -4.37
C MET A 862 -18.86 4.91 -3.53
N LEU A 863 -19.11 4.18 -2.45
CA LEU A 863 -18.05 3.46 -1.74
C LEU A 863 -17.82 2.12 -2.43
N SER A 864 -16.57 1.86 -2.83
CA SER A 864 -16.13 0.61 -3.47
C SER A 864 -15.22 -0.17 -2.52
N HIS A 865 -15.44 -1.48 -2.40
CA HIS A 865 -14.52 -2.43 -1.76
C HIS A 865 -14.07 -3.47 -2.78
N THR A 866 -12.76 -3.56 -3.01
CA THR A 866 -12.18 -4.51 -3.95
C THR A 866 -11.94 -5.87 -3.27
N ILE A 867 -12.59 -6.92 -3.78
CA ILE A 867 -12.17 -8.30 -3.53
C ILE A 867 -11.05 -8.61 -4.54
N TYR A 868 -9.79 -8.55 -4.08
CA TYR A 868 -8.58 -8.94 -4.82
C TYR A 868 -7.67 -9.85 -3.97
N GLY A 869 -6.80 -10.62 -4.62
CA GLY A 869 -6.03 -11.69 -3.96
C GLY A 869 -4.65 -11.31 -3.40
N HIS A 870 -4.19 -10.07 -3.61
CA HIS A 870 -2.77 -9.76 -3.48
C HIS A 870 -2.32 -9.39 -2.06
N TYR A 871 -1.03 -9.54 -1.81
CA TYR A 871 -0.27 -9.11 -0.62
C TYR A 871 -0.54 -9.77 0.76
N LEU A 872 -1.71 -10.32 1.11
CA LEU A 872 -1.95 -10.86 2.47
C LEU A 872 -2.69 -12.21 2.61
N ARG A 873 -3.79 -12.46 1.89
CA ARG A 873 -4.64 -13.66 2.04
C ARG A 873 -5.28 -14.13 0.71
N PRO A 874 -4.50 -14.68 -0.24
CA PRO A 874 -5.04 -15.20 -1.50
C PRO A 874 -6.05 -16.35 -1.29
N ASP A 875 -5.91 -17.09 -0.19
CA ASP A 875 -6.84 -18.14 0.26
C ASP A 875 -8.27 -17.59 0.51
N VAL A 876 -8.39 -16.46 1.20
CA VAL A 876 -9.68 -15.79 1.46
C VAL A 876 -10.32 -15.30 0.15
N PHE A 877 -9.50 -14.76 -0.76
CA PHE A 877 -9.94 -14.33 -2.08
C PHE A 877 -10.48 -15.51 -2.91
N HIS A 878 -9.71 -16.59 -3.05
CA HIS A 878 -10.16 -17.76 -3.80
C HIS A 878 -11.38 -18.43 -3.15
N ALA A 879 -11.51 -18.42 -1.83
CA ALA A 879 -12.71 -18.88 -1.13
C ALA A 879 -13.95 -18.03 -1.51
N LEU A 880 -13.87 -16.70 -1.37
CA LEU A 880 -14.97 -15.78 -1.69
C LEU A 880 -15.39 -15.85 -3.17
N ILE A 881 -14.41 -15.91 -4.10
CA ILE A 881 -14.69 -16.05 -5.53
C ILE A 881 -15.38 -17.40 -5.82
N ASN A 882 -15.01 -18.49 -5.13
CA ASN A 882 -15.64 -19.79 -5.29
C ASN A 882 -17.05 -19.87 -4.66
N ASP A 883 -17.29 -19.25 -3.51
CA ASP A 883 -18.63 -19.11 -2.91
C ASP A 883 -18.85 -17.73 -2.24
N PRO A 884 -19.70 -16.86 -2.81
CA PRO A 884 -20.10 -15.60 -2.16
C PRO A 884 -20.82 -15.81 -0.82
N GLY A 885 -21.34 -17.02 -0.56
CA GLY A 885 -21.80 -17.46 0.75
C GLY A 885 -20.78 -17.20 1.87
N ILE A 886 -19.50 -17.29 1.52
CA ILE A 886 -18.38 -17.04 2.44
C ILE A 886 -18.33 -15.57 2.89
N TRP A 887 -18.96 -14.58 2.25
CA TRP A 887 -19.03 -13.23 2.83
C TRP A 887 -19.70 -13.19 4.21
N ASN A 888 -20.74 -14.01 4.38
CA ASN A 888 -21.60 -14.06 5.57
C ASN A 888 -21.18 -15.13 6.59
N THR A 889 -20.17 -15.94 6.27
CA THR A 889 -19.58 -16.94 7.18
C THR A 889 -18.07 -16.75 7.39
N ALA A 890 -17.40 -15.92 6.58
CA ALA A 890 -15.98 -15.64 6.69
C ALA A 890 -15.65 -14.96 8.01
N GLN A 891 -14.78 -15.63 8.76
CA GLN A 891 -14.20 -15.09 9.97
C GLN A 891 -13.05 -14.13 9.60
N GLY A 892 -13.41 -12.94 9.11
CA GLY A 892 -12.49 -11.87 8.74
C GLY A 892 -12.68 -10.58 9.57
N SER A 893 -11.91 -9.55 9.22
CA SER A 893 -11.86 -8.23 9.87
C SER A 893 -13.21 -7.69 10.38
N ALA A 894 -13.21 -7.09 11.58
CA ALA A 894 -14.36 -6.35 12.13
C ALA A 894 -14.71 -5.08 11.34
N THR A 895 -13.79 -4.61 10.49
CA THR A 895 -13.94 -3.43 9.62
C THR A 895 -13.74 -3.79 8.14
N ILE A 896 -14.33 -2.99 7.24
CA ILE A 896 -14.15 -3.10 5.80
C ILE A 896 -13.45 -1.82 5.31
N SER A 897 -12.31 -1.99 4.63
CA SER A 897 -11.64 -0.92 3.87
C SER A 897 -12.44 -0.63 2.60
N THR A 898 -12.85 0.62 2.40
CA THR A 898 -13.59 1.06 1.21
C THR A 898 -13.05 2.40 0.72
N SER A 899 -13.18 2.69 -0.57
CA SER A 899 -12.81 3.99 -1.14
C SER A 899 -14.00 4.69 -1.77
N CYS A 900 -14.11 6.00 -1.54
CA CYS A 900 -15.09 6.84 -2.22
C CYS A 900 -14.61 7.14 -3.64
N ILE A 901 -15.25 6.52 -4.63
CA ILE A 901 -14.97 6.74 -6.05
C ILE A 901 -16.02 7.67 -6.66
N ASP A 902 -15.59 8.49 -7.63
CA ASP A 902 -16.45 9.43 -8.36
C ASP A 902 -16.14 9.42 -9.87
N GLU A 903 -16.89 10.24 -10.60
CA GLU A 903 -16.79 10.52 -12.03
C GLU A 903 -15.40 10.92 -12.58
N ARG A 904 -14.43 11.28 -11.71
CA ARG A 904 -13.06 11.66 -12.09
C ARG A 904 -12.03 10.63 -11.68
N HIS A 905 -12.26 10.00 -10.53
CA HIS A 905 -11.28 9.17 -9.83
C HIS A 905 -11.57 7.67 -9.94
N CYS A 906 -12.68 7.26 -10.57
CA CYS A 906 -13.08 5.85 -10.69
C CYS A 906 -11.97 4.92 -11.20
N HIS A 907 -11.13 5.37 -12.14
CA HIS A 907 -9.98 4.60 -12.63
C HIS A 907 -8.84 4.43 -11.61
N ASN A 908 -8.67 5.32 -10.63
CA ASN A 908 -7.54 5.27 -9.67
C ASN A 908 -7.57 4.01 -8.78
N TYR A 909 -8.73 3.35 -8.70
CA TYR A 909 -9.01 2.22 -7.78
C TYR A 909 -9.08 0.87 -8.50
N LEU A 910 -9.02 0.86 -9.84
CA LEU A 910 -8.90 -0.36 -10.65
C LEU A 910 -7.47 -0.91 -10.66
N GLN A 911 -6.49 -0.06 -10.35
CA GLN A 911 -5.06 -0.33 -10.42
C GLN A 911 -4.52 -1.22 -9.27
N VAL A 912 -5.17 -2.37 -8.99
CA VAL A 912 -4.78 -3.29 -7.91
C VAL A 912 -4.98 -4.78 -8.23
N GLY A 913 -3.95 -5.40 -8.82
CA GLY A 913 -3.53 -6.77 -8.47
C GLY A 913 -4.49 -7.95 -8.76
N SER A 914 -5.42 -7.80 -9.70
CA SER A 914 -6.17 -8.93 -10.27
C SER A 914 -6.65 -8.61 -11.69
N ASN A 915 -6.80 -9.63 -12.53
CA ASN A 915 -7.38 -9.50 -13.86
C ASN A 915 -8.85 -9.01 -13.74
N GLU A 916 -9.24 -8.01 -14.53
CA GLU A 916 -10.59 -7.43 -14.57
C GLU A 916 -11.70 -8.50 -14.72
N SER A 917 -11.41 -9.62 -15.40
CA SER A 917 -12.34 -10.72 -15.58
C SER A 917 -12.55 -11.59 -14.33
N SER A 918 -11.70 -11.48 -13.31
CA SER A 918 -11.78 -12.25 -12.05
C SER A 918 -12.05 -11.40 -10.80
N GLN A 919 -11.75 -10.09 -10.86
CA GLN A 919 -12.03 -9.10 -9.82
C GLN A 919 -13.54 -8.98 -9.53
N VAL A 920 -13.89 -8.68 -8.29
CA VAL A 920 -15.25 -8.30 -7.87
C VAL A 920 -15.18 -7.06 -6.99
N LEU A 921 -15.96 -6.04 -7.36
CA LEU A 921 -16.07 -4.78 -6.63
C LEU A 921 -17.43 -4.72 -5.91
N LEU A 922 -17.43 -4.56 -4.59
CA LEU A 922 -18.64 -4.43 -3.78
C LEU A 922 -18.97 -2.95 -3.52
N GLY A 923 -20.21 -2.56 -3.81
CA GLY A 923 -20.68 -1.18 -3.67
C GLY A 923 -21.52 -0.94 -2.41
N PHE A 924 -21.18 0.09 -1.62
CA PHE A 924 -21.87 0.45 -0.37
C PHE A 924 -22.43 1.89 -0.44
N ASN A 925 -23.62 2.05 -1.04
CA ASN A 925 -24.31 3.33 -1.17
C ASN A 925 -25.28 3.61 -0.01
N HIS A 926 -25.49 2.64 0.88
CA HIS A 926 -26.18 2.85 2.15
C HIS A 926 -25.22 2.63 3.31
N ILE A 927 -25.25 3.54 4.28
CA ILE A 927 -24.46 3.46 5.51
C ILE A 927 -25.40 3.62 6.71
N GLN A 928 -25.50 2.56 7.51
CA GLN A 928 -26.20 2.57 8.81
C GLN A 928 -25.68 3.67 9.75
N PRO A 929 -26.49 4.20 10.69
CA PRO A 929 -26.05 5.17 11.69
C PRO A 929 -24.81 4.71 12.47
N GLY A 930 -23.73 5.49 12.44
CA GLY A 930 -22.46 5.11 13.08
C GLY A 930 -21.65 4.05 12.33
N GLY A 931 -22.10 3.62 11.15
CA GLY A 931 -21.44 2.60 10.32
C GLY A 931 -20.08 3.00 9.77
N ILE A 932 -19.74 4.30 9.73
CA ILE A 932 -18.37 4.75 9.41
C ILE A 932 -17.56 4.80 10.70
N VAL A 933 -16.57 3.92 10.79
CA VAL A 933 -15.66 3.81 11.95
C VAL A 933 -14.34 4.53 11.73
N ALA A 934 -13.96 4.86 10.49
CA ALA A 934 -12.69 5.52 10.19
C ALA A 934 -12.71 6.30 8.85
N MET A 935 -11.87 7.33 8.70
CA MET A 935 -11.68 8.08 7.46
C MET A 935 -10.24 8.64 7.36
N ALA A 936 -9.61 8.49 6.20
CA ALA A 936 -8.39 9.20 5.81
C ALA A 936 -8.43 9.62 4.33
N PRO A 937 -7.87 10.79 3.94
CA PRO A 937 -7.79 11.24 2.55
C PRO A 937 -6.67 10.55 1.76
N ASN A 938 -6.04 9.52 2.32
CA ASN A 938 -4.92 8.73 1.79
C ASN A 938 -5.07 7.26 2.26
N ASP A 939 -4.16 6.35 1.87
CA ASP A 939 -4.11 5.00 2.46
C ASP A 939 -3.97 5.07 3.99
N GLY A 940 -4.88 4.40 4.69
CA GLY A 940 -5.01 4.43 6.14
C GLY A 940 -4.60 3.16 6.88
N TYR A 941 -4.25 2.08 6.17
CA TYR A 941 -3.86 0.78 6.75
C TYR A 941 -4.75 0.28 7.93
N LEU A 942 -6.01 -0.07 7.64
CA LEU A 942 -6.91 -0.64 8.65
C LEU A 942 -6.42 -2.01 9.15
N ARG A 943 -5.95 -2.06 10.40
CA ARG A 943 -5.89 -3.31 11.17
C ARG A 943 -7.32 -3.72 11.52
N GLY A 944 -7.60 -5.02 11.45
CA GLY A 944 -8.97 -5.56 11.57
C GLY A 944 -9.58 -5.60 12.98
N SER A 945 -9.15 -4.68 13.86
CA SER A 945 -9.61 -4.51 15.23
C SER A 945 -10.14 -3.08 15.45
N LEU A 946 -10.62 -2.77 16.66
CA LEU A 946 -11.07 -1.42 17.02
C LEU A 946 -9.91 -0.42 17.23
N GLU A 947 -8.65 -0.84 17.09
CA GLU A 947 -7.48 0.02 17.27
C GLU A 947 -7.13 0.78 15.98
N LEU A 948 -7.78 1.93 15.78
CA LEU A 948 -7.68 2.77 14.58
C LEU A 948 -6.31 3.46 14.42
N LYS A 949 -5.28 2.72 14.00
CA LYS A 949 -3.93 3.22 13.70
C LYS A 949 -3.76 3.72 12.27
N MET A 950 -4.68 4.58 11.81
CA MET A 950 -4.49 5.38 10.59
C MET A 950 -3.84 6.73 10.94
N PHE A 951 -3.03 7.28 10.04
CA PHE A 951 -2.48 8.63 10.22
C PHE A 951 -3.54 9.71 9.87
N ASN A 952 -3.62 10.78 10.67
CA ASN A 952 -4.44 11.97 10.42
C ASN A 952 -5.96 11.72 10.23
N ILE A 953 -6.56 10.86 11.05
CA ILE A 953 -8.02 10.58 11.02
C ILE A 953 -8.84 11.84 11.28
N GLN A 954 -9.70 12.21 10.33
CA GLN A 954 -10.75 13.20 10.53
C GLN A 954 -12.05 12.79 9.82
N PHE A 955 -13.06 12.42 10.62
CA PHE A 955 -14.45 12.31 10.16
C PHE A 955 -14.89 13.66 9.58
N THR A 956 -15.26 13.66 8.30
CA THR A 956 -15.68 14.87 7.57
C THR A 956 -16.76 14.55 6.55
N THR A 957 -17.35 15.60 5.98
CA THR A 957 -18.36 15.49 4.92
C THR A 957 -17.77 14.95 3.63
N CYS A 958 -18.55 14.19 2.86
CA CYS A 958 -18.08 13.47 1.67
C CYS A 958 -17.35 14.39 0.67
N ASP A 959 -17.89 15.59 0.40
CA ASP A 959 -17.24 16.60 -0.44
C ASP A 959 -15.86 17.03 0.06
N GLU A 960 -15.66 17.11 1.38
CA GLU A 960 -14.41 17.59 1.98
C GLU A 960 -13.36 16.49 2.04
N LEU A 961 -13.74 15.21 2.16
CA LEU A 961 -12.79 14.10 1.98
C LEU A 961 -12.25 14.12 0.55
N MET A 962 -13.13 14.17 -0.45
CA MET A 962 -12.72 14.27 -1.87
C MET A 962 -11.89 15.54 -2.11
N ARG A 963 -12.28 16.70 -1.57
CA ARG A 963 -11.50 17.95 -1.68
C ARG A 963 -10.13 17.89 -0.98
N LYS A 964 -9.95 17.06 0.04
CA LYS A 964 -8.64 16.80 0.67
C LYS A 964 -7.80 15.87 -0.22
N PHE A 965 -8.42 14.82 -0.79
CA PHE A 965 -7.81 13.91 -1.76
C PHE A 965 -7.34 14.62 -3.05
N ASP A 966 -8.20 15.45 -3.68
CA ASP A 966 -7.91 16.33 -4.83
C ASP A 966 -6.63 17.20 -4.67
N ARG A 967 -6.18 17.43 -3.43
CA ARG A 967 -5.03 18.30 -3.10
C ARG A 967 -3.73 17.54 -2.85
N LEU A 968 -3.76 16.21 -2.79
CA LEU A 968 -2.57 15.41 -2.55
C LEU A 968 -1.74 15.25 -3.83
N THR A 969 -0.42 15.30 -3.71
CA THR A 969 0.49 14.87 -4.77
C THR A 969 0.47 13.34 -4.84
N HIS A 970 -0.36 12.82 -5.73
CA HIS A 970 -0.65 11.40 -5.91
C HIS A 970 0.61 10.53 -6.08
N ASN A 971 0.64 9.39 -5.39
CA ASN A 971 1.67 8.33 -5.45
C ASN A 971 1.08 7.01 -4.89
N ARG A 972 1.84 5.91 -4.88
CA ARG A 972 1.35 4.57 -4.48
C ARG A 972 0.62 4.51 -3.12
N HIS A 973 0.90 5.40 -2.18
CA HIS A 973 0.23 5.47 -0.86
C HIS A 973 -0.76 6.64 -0.72
N LEU A 974 -0.83 7.53 -1.73
CA LEU A 974 -1.70 8.72 -1.77
C LEU A 974 -2.72 8.66 -2.91
N ASN A 975 -2.83 7.53 -3.63
CA ASN A 975 -3.78 7.31 -4.72
C ASN A 975 -5.18 6.84 -4.24
N TYR A 976 -5.31 6.47 -2.97
CA TYR A 976 -6.56 6.02 -2.37
C TYR A 976 -7.11 7.10 -1.42
N ASN A 977 -8.43 7.21 -1.28
CA ASN A 977 -9.04 7.66 -0.03
C ASN A 977 -9.61 6.45 0.71
N GLU A 978 -9.47 6.41 2.03
CA GLU A 978 -9.78 5.25 2.86
C GLU A 978 -10.93 5.57 3.81
N VAL A 979 -12.03 4.84 3.66
CA VAL A 979 -13.26 4.97 4.45
C VAL A 979 -13.52 3.61 5.10
N GLY A 980 -13.26 3.53 6.40
CA GLY A 980 -13.46 2.31 7.19
C GLY A 980 -14.92 2.17 7.59
N LEU A 981 -15.59 1.14 7.08
CA LEU A 981 -16.95 0.75 7.50
C LEU A 981 -16.91 -0.34 8.58
N SER A 982 -17.88 -0.33 9.48
CA SER A 982 -18.15 -1.47 10.37
C SER A 982 -18.62 -2.67 9.56
N ARG A 983 -17.98 -3.85 9.71
CA ARG A 983 -18.50 -5.10 9.14
C ARG A 983 -19.69 -5.64 9.92
N MET A 984 -19.85 -5.26 11.19
CA MET A 984 -21.05 -5.56 11.97
C MET A 984 -22.18 -4.61 11.58
N SER A 985 -23.39 -5.15 11.42
CA SER A 985 -24.58 -4.37 11.14
C SER A 985 -25.76 -4.82 12.00
N SER A 986 -26.51 -3.83 12.50
CA SER A 986 -27.73 -4.01 13.30
C SER A 986 -29.02 -3.91 12.46
N GLU A 987 -28.88 -3.82 11.12
CA GLU A 987 -30.03 -3.79 10.22
C GLU A 987 -30.76 -5.15 10.23
N PRO A 988 -32.11 -5.20 10.33
CA PRO A 988 -32.87 -6.47 10.38
C PRO A 988 -32.70 -7.39 9.16
N GLU A 989 -32.18 -6.86 8.04
CA GLU A 989 -31.93 -7.58 6.79
C GLU A 989 -30.47 -8.09 6.69
N ALA A 990 -29.61 -7.72 7.64
CA ALA A 990 -28.20 -8.11 7.70
C ALA A 990 -28.04 -9.61 7.99
N ARG A 991 -27.67 -10.37 6.95
CA ARG A 991 -27.40 -11.81 7.05
C ARG A 991 -26.28 -12.07 8.07
N ASN A 992 -26.59 -12.80 9.14
CA ASN A 992 -25.70 -13.05 10.29
C ASN A 992 -25.15 -11.76 10.96
N GLY A 993 -25.90 -10.64 10.93
CA GLY A 993 -25.48 -9.36 11.51
C GLY A 993 -24.27 -8.74 10.80
N ARG A 994 -24.06 -9.05 9.51
CA ARG A 994 -22.96 -8.52 8.70
C ARG A 994 -23.45 -7.49 7.69
N LEU A 995 -22.68 -6.42 7.50
CA LEU A 995 -22.90 -5.43 6.46
C LEU A 995 -22.94 -6.12 5.08
N GLN A 996 -24.04 -5.97 4.36
CA GLN A 996 -24.19 -6.48 2.98
C GLN A 996 -23.77 -5.38 1.98
N PRO A 997 -23.23 -5.75 0.80
CA PRO A 997 -23.15 -4.81 -0.31
C PRO A 997 -24.56 -4.40 -0.77
N SER A 998 -24.66 -3.17 -1.29
CA SER A 998 -25.89 -2.62 -1.87
C SER A 998 -25.97 -2.75 -3.39
N HIS A 999 -24.83 -2.98 -4.05
CA HIS A 999 -24.70 -3.30 -5.48
C HIS A 999 -23.34 -3.95 -5.75
N ILE A 1000 -23.16 -4.49 -6.96
CA ILE A 1000 -21.85 -4.92 -7.48
C ILE A 1000 -21.39 -3.91 -8.53
N ILE A 1001 -20.17 -3.40 -8.44
CA ILE A 1001 -19.62 -2.44 -9.40
C ILE A 1001 -18.92 -3.20 -10.54
N VAL A 1002 -19.17 -2.78 -11.78
CA VAL A 1002 -18.49 -3.27 -12.98
C VAL A 1002 -18.14 -2.08 -13.87
N HIS A 1003 -16.98 -2.12 -14.50
CA HIS A 1003 -16.57 -1.16 -15.53
C HIS A 1003 -16.78 -1.79 -16.91
N GLY A 1004 -17.39 -1.06 -17.83
CA GLY A 1004 -17.72 -1.60 -19.15
C GLY A 1004 -18.69 -0.76 -19.98
N SER A 1005 -18.65 -1.00 -21.29
CA SER A 1005 -19.47 -0.34 -22.31
C SER A 1005 -20.83 -1.02 -22.55
N SER A 1006 -20.92 -2.33 -22.33
CA SER A 1006 -22.08 -3.17 -22.56
C SER A 1006 -22.37 -4.07 -21.37
N THR A 1007 -23.60 -4.60 -21.29
CA THR A 1007 -23.92 -5.73 -20.39
C THR A 1007 -23.12 -6.99 -20.71
N ASP A 1008 -22.55 -7.09 -21.92
CA ASP A 1008 -21.65 -8.17 -22.33
C ASP A 1008 -20.28 -8.13 -21.61
N ASP A 1009 -19.89 -6.96 -21.08
CA ASP A 1009 -18.63 -6.76 -20.36
C ASP A 1009 -18.74 -7.24 -18.88
N ILE A 1010 -19.95 -7.60 -18.41
CA ILE A 1010 -20.22 -8.02 -17.04
C ILE A 1010 -19.76 -9.46 -16.81
N ASN A 1011 -18.64 -9.61 -16.09
CA ASN A 1011 -18.03 -10.91 -15.79
C ASN A 1011 -18.94 -11.82 -14.93
N GLU A 1012 -18.78 -13.14 -15.07
CA GLU A 1012 -19.62 -14.14 -14.40
C GLU A 1012 -19.49 -14.13 -12.86
N ASN A 1013 -18.36 -13.71 -12.30
CA ASN A 1013 -18.23 -13.55 -10.85
C ASN A 1013 -19.12 -12.40 -10.35
N SER A 1014 -19.14 -11.26 -11.03
CA SER A 1014 -20.02 -10.14 -10.69
C SER A 1014 -21.51 -10.53 -10.78
N LYS A 1015 -21.92 -11.29 -11.83
CA LYS A 1015 -23.28 -11.86 -11.91
C LYS A 1015 -23.58 -12.81 -10.74
N LYS A 1016 -22.63 -13.68 -10.39
CA LYS A 1016 -22.74 -14.68 -9.31
C LYS A 1016 -22.87 -14.02 -7.93
N PHE A 1017 -22.12 -12.94 -7.68
CA PHE A 1017 -22.19 -12.14 -6.46
C PHE A 1017 -23.52 -11.39 -6.37
N ALA A 1018 -23.94 -10.68 -7.43
CA ALA A 1018 -25.23 -9.97 -7.49
C ALA A 1018 -26.41 -10.91 -7.14
N ARG A 1019 -26.44 -12.09 -7.76
CA ARG A 1019 -27.42 -13.17 -7.50
C ARG A 1019 -27.35 -13.82 -6.13
N TYR A 1020 -26.26 -13.65 -5.38
CA TYR A 1020 -26.15 -14.16 -4.02
C TYR A 1020 -26.70 -13.12 -3.03
N PHE A 1021 -26.29 -11.85 -3.17
CA PHE A 1021 -26.73 -10.77 -2.29
C PHE A 1021 -28.16 -10.31 -2.57
N ASP A 1022 -28.67 -10.54 -3.78
CA ASP A 1022 -29.97 -10.07 -4.29
C ASP A 1022 -29.96 -8.54 -4.52
N VAL A 1023 -28.95 -8.08 -5.26
CA VAL A 1023 -28.63 -6.66 -5.49
C VAL A 1023 -28.33 -6.37 -6.96
N PRO A 1024 -28.55 -5.12 -7.44
CA PRO A 1024 -28.25 -4.74 -8.82
C PRO A 1024 -26.74 -4.68 -9.11
N ILE A 1025 -26.40 -4.64 -10.40
CA ILE A 1025 -25.04 -4.35 -10.88
C ILE A 1025 -24.99 -2.89 -11.37
N THR A 1026 -24.04 -2.11 -10.87
CA THR A 1026 -23.77 -0.76 -11.37
C THR A 1026 -22.69 -0.83 -12.44
N LEU A 1027 -23.04 -0.52 -13.69
CA LEU A 1027 -22.14 -0.61 -14.86
C LEU A 1027 -21.64 0.79 -15.25
N ILE A 1028 -20.34 1.06 -15.07
CA ILE A 1028 -19.71 2.36 -15.32
C ILE A 1028 -19.15 2.40 -16.76
N ASP A 1029 -19.67 3.29 -17.60
CA ASP A 1029 -19.23 3.47 -18.99
C ASP A 1029 -17.97 4.35 -19.07
N ASP A 1030 -16.82 3.73 -18.82
CA ASP A 1030 -15.52 4.39 -18.82
C ASP A 1030 -15.18 5.14 -20.12
N GLU A 1031 -15.76 4.76 -21.26
CA GLU A 1031 -15.56 5.50 -22.51
C GLU A 1031 -16.36 6.81 -22.50
N ALA A 1032 -17.60 6.78 -21.99
CA ALA A 1032 -18.41 7.97 -21.77
C ALA A 1032 -17.78 8.93 -20.73
N TYR A 1033 -17.24 8.40 -19.62
CA TYR A 1033 -16.56 9.23 -18.61
C TYR A 1033 -15.28 9.88 -19.14
N ARG A 1034 -14.36 9.12 -19.78
CA ARG A 1034 -13.15 9.70 -20.38
C ARG A 1034 -13.46 10.78 -21.43
N LYS A 1035 -14.44 10.55 -22.30
CA LYS A 1035 -14.94 11.55 -23.27
C LYS A 1035 -15.54 12.79 -22.61
N LYS A 1036 -16.17 12.67 -21.43
CA LYS A 1036 -16.80 13.78 -20.71
C LYS A 1036 -15.77 14.69 -20.02
N TYR A 1037 -14.66 14.14 -19.53
CA TYR A 1037 -13.65 14.90 -18.76
C TYR A 1037 -12.35 15.20 -19.53
N ASN A 1038 -12.22 14.78 -20.80
CA ASN A 1038 -11.01 14.92 -21.63
C ASN A 1038 -9.75 14.34 -20.97
N VAL A 1039 -9.86 13.11 -20.48
CA VAL A 1039 -8.70 12.31 -20.05
C VAL A 1039 -8.27 11.45 -21.24
N GLU A 1040 -7.08 11.75 -21.80
CA GLU A 1040 -6.41 10.96 -22.86
C GLU A 1040 -5.73 9.71 -22.28
#